data_AF-A0A368TFC3-F1
#
_entry.id   AF-A0A368TFC3-F1
#
_cell.length_a   1.000
_cell.length_b   1.000
_cell.length_c   1.000
_cell.angle_alpha   90.00
_cell.angle_beta   90.00
_cell.angle_gamma   90.00
#
_symmetry.space_group_name_H-M   'P 1'
#
loop_
_entity.id
_entity.type
_entity.pdbx_description
1 polymer ?
#
loop_
_entity_poly.entity_id
_entity_poly.type
_entity_poly.pdbx_seq_one_letter_code
_entity_poly.pdbx_strand_id
1 'polypeptide(L)'
;MYDTARTGLRGRTVHGHAVRLDENGMMFDALRRWSVDERTKEVTYVKDMIGGAMDKEVVMGKPLPESDLLKRTAMYRNAQGGVWQEAEDPESMDVCAEIHWKRTVGGFQPWRKMSEIKGGKKDVGVKPLKLFVPKGGHDHDGNYTCIVDSTCIVESRKEPEPCDAIILHPALGFPGVVESEGNLRVILLAKNSVDTDYFKTHCLSYCTWEKKDNNNNKAREYLNIIQSCKTYGANPSEGKGEGYVINNSYRLSKAVYDEYCKEDYNKVVILEVKAPQSEGLYHLVSFDGESEVMREMLDEADRTRVMVNNEQKQEETDKLVKLYHPFKVFKKNTEYLNIATLADTHLAMRWYEYYLKASKKGIAGFCNYNKVFVEIMDKTKSDDTHITFILGDLIDYNRGFDGKSDFRNIDKYVENRNWLLFYHLLLENYPQPIFTVLGNHDYRINPYQPLPRKPIIGGEAHNIAYDLNLTRREVWEEIYGMDDKVHAACGSVLTTDWKSIYWYTFVINPFLDYTLTYRDQTFAMLDWNREEDIEALLPWAANSLSKEQYEILTNWKNTNKDKIIKVVGFHQTLYNPCDEVGSKQLKKGEIYSDEKKETIPVGIYGKKGCDPGHVLVYCFGGGLLIPHHLMNGTFCKRRKEFIKFIREDKNIVNLILSGHCHRQGIYQIENDSVRQKAVDEECEFDNTNPVIVTMNSSGPVGFKNIEGISKEKEGSRHIKLVAPSYTKISFNSNGKKIKIVNPKDSTKIKVREVVQDSKKYGFTERFEKGMNMDVYLQFKAFDETTKLYKPIPAESEIEVKVWDYDDFLRGENEHIGSGTIMRDGKVHIPVQHKDETKPDIFFEVVLKDRYLFSWDNVPGSDNERLIRFLWDDLAIWWAEKAKIEKSCDLRTIIISMDNHSAKIIMDKKKEKATLDGISLKVDKNGKLYKVTEIFGKKYENNWCSKGHTSTDGIWGYFDDYEGDKIGTLQKPLVFEIGHKGRSSGQGLTVSLQFKNKSTGGPLPPGITVEVWDSNVLLGSGIISSNGRVYISIRDKGGDNPDVFFKVKLAGKTLGGKKVDKDWVSRGNVSTNGVSGYFDDYEGDTLGSKNDPLVYVIDI
;
A
#
# COMPACT_ATOMS: atom_id res chain seq x y z
N MET A 1 -59.29 14.91 -27.12
CA MET A 1 -58.31 14.03 -26.45
C MET A 1 -57.54 13.13 -27.39
N TYR A 2 -58.10 12.72 -28.54
CA TYR A 2 -57.36 11.96 -29.55
C TYR A 2 -57.22 12.80 -30.83
N ASP A 3 -56.02 12.84 -31.38
CA ASP A 3 -55.70 13.32 -32.72
C ASP A 3 -55.03 12.19 -33.50
N THR A 4 -55.40 11.98 -34.76
CA THR A 4 -54.96 10.77 -35.49
C THR A 4 -53.50 10.79 -35.96
N ALA A 5 -52.83 11.96 -35.97
CA ALA A 5 -51.40 12.06 -36.28
C ALA A 5 -50.51 12.10 -35.04
N ARG A 6 -50.92 12.85 -34.01
CA ARG A 6 -50.15 13.11 -32.78
C ARG A 6 -50.48 12.16 -31.64
N THR A 7 -51.57 11.39 -31.73
CA THR A 7 -51.95 10.37 -30.73
C THR A 7 -51.89 8.97 -31.32
N GLY A 8 -51.25 8.05 -30.62
CA GLY A 8 -51.08 6.68 -31.07
C GLY A 8 -51.55 5.66 -30.04
N LEU A 9 -52.58 4.89 -30.37
CA LEU A 9 -52.95 3.69 -29.62
C LEU A 9 -51.89 2.60 -29.80
N ARG A 10 -51.04 2.41 -28.77
CA ARG A 10 -49.85 1.53 -28.81
C ARG A 10 -49.65 0.79 -27.47
N GLY A 11 -49.87 -0.52 -27.44
CA GLY A 11 -49.66 -1.37 -26.26
C GLY A 11 -48.22 -1.89 -26.09
N ARG A 12 -47.42 -1.90 -27.17
CA ARG A 12 -45.97 -2.21 -27.15
C ARG A 12 -45.22 -1.47 -28.25
N THR A 13 -43.89 -1.45 -28.19
CA THR A 13 -43.02 -0.75 -29.16
C THR A 13 -43.52 0.69 -29.37
N VAL A 14 -43.57 1.44 -28.27
CA VAL A 14 -44.30 2.72 -28.19
C VAL A 14 -43.52 3.93 -28.67
N HIS A 15 -42.21 3.78 -28.94
CA HIS A 15 -41.27 4.83 -29.33
C HIS A 15 -41.82 5.73 -30.45
N GLY A 16 -41.68 7.06 -30.29
CA GLY A 16 -42.18 8.05 -31.26
C GLY A 16 -42.51 9.43 -30.68
N HIS A 17 -42.90 9.53 -29.39
CA HIS A 17 -43.44 10.77 -28.81
C HIS A 17 -42.49 11.98 -28.78
N ALA A 18 -41.17 11.73 -28.80
CA ALA A 18 -40.11 12.75 -28.82
C ALA A 18 -39.31 12.74 -30.14
N VAL A 19 -39.74 11.94 -31.13
CA VAL A 19 -39.14 11.90 -32.46
C VAL A 19 -39.74 13.03 -33.30
N ARG A 20 -39.00 13.49 -34.32
CA ARG A 20 -39.59 14.32 -35.38
C ARG A 20 -40.79 13.60 -36.02
N LEU A 21 -41.78 14.37 -36.43
CA LEU A 21 -42.87 13.86 -37.27
C LEU A 21 -42.32 13.45 -38.64
N ASP A 22 -43.00 12.54 -39.32
CA ASP A 22 -42.71 12.22 -40.71
C ASP A 22 -43.20 13.30 -41.68
N GLU A 23 -42.94 13.11 -42.98
CA GLU A 23 -43.33 14.03 -44.06
C GLU A 23 -44.85 14.28 -44.17
N ASN A 24 -45.68 13.41 -43.57
CA ASN A 24 -47.13 13.58 -43.51
C ASN A 24 -47.60 14.21 -42.17
N GLY A 25 -46.67 14.60 -41.29
CA GLY A 25 -46.96 15.17 -39.97
C GLY A 25 -47.37 14.13 -38.92
N MET A 26 -47.13 12.84 -39.17
CA MET A 26 -47.51 11.74 -38.29
C MET A 26 -46.41 11.42 -37.27
N MET A 27 -46.80 10.95 -36.08
CA MET A 27 -45.88 10.42 -35.10
C MET A 27 -45.30 9.06 -35.54
N PHE A 28 -43.97 8.93 -35.56
CA PHE A 28 -43.26 7.69 -35.93
C PHE A 28 -43.79 6.45 -35.20
N ASP A 29 -44.17 5.39 -35.93
CA ASP A 29 -44.50 4.05 -35.40
C ASP A 29 -43.62 2.95 -36.04
N ALA A 30 -42.72 2.35 -35.25
CA ALA A 30 -41.89 1.23 -35.71
C ALA A 30 -42.69 -0.02 -36.13
N LEU A 31 -43.89 -0.24 -35.57
CA LEU A 31 -44.74 -1.37 -35.95
C LEU A 31 -45.66 -1.06 -37.14
N ARG A 32 -45.72 0.20 -37.60
CA ARG A 32 -46.61 0.69 -38.67
C ARG A 32 -48.05 0.18 -38.46
N ARG A 33 -48.65 0.48 -37.30
CA ARG A 33 -50.05 0.09 -36.99
C ARG A 33 -51.08 0.87 -37.78
N TRP A 34 -50.69 2.03 -38.30
CA TRP A 34 -51.52 2.88 -39.14
C TRP A 34 -50.84 3.19 -40.47
N SER A 35 -51.69 3.51 -41.45
CA SER A 35 -51.35 4.04 -42.77
C SER A 35 -52.08 5.36 -42.99
N VAL A 36 -51.61 6.17 -43.93
CA VAL A 36 -52.26 7.41 -44.38
C VAL A 36 -52.67 7.24 -45.85
N ASP A 37 -53.95 7.42 -46.16
CA ASP A 37 -54.38 7.49 -47.56
C ASP A 37 -53.88 8.81 -48.16
N GLU A 38 -52.98 8.73 -49.15
CA GLU A 38 -52.36 9.92 -49.74
C GLU A 38 -53.35 10.87 -50.42
N ARG A 39 -54.50 10.37 -50.86
CA ARG A 39 -55.55 11.09 -51.59
C ARG A 39 -56.60 11.68 -50.66
N THR A 40 -57.08 10.95 -49.65
CA THR A 40 -58.10 11.44 -48.71
C THR A 40 -57.48 12.16 -47.50
N LYS A 41 -56.21 11.87 -47.18
CA LYS A 41 -55.49 12.26 -45.95
C LYS A 41 -56.14 11.74 -44.66
N GLU A 42 -56.86 10.62 -44.76
CA GLU A 42 -57.38 9.89 -43.61
C GLU A 42 -56.33 8.92 -43.05
N VAL A 43 -56.30 8.81 -41.73
CA VAL A 43 -55.46 7.84 -41.02
C VAL A 43 -56.28 6.59 -40.78
N THR A 44 -55.73 5.44 -41.18
CA THR A 44 -56.39 4.14 -41.08
C THR A 44 -55.51 3.18 -40.30
N TYR A 45 -56.05 2.56 -39.25
CA TYR A 45 -55.38 1.49 -38.52
C TYR A 45 -55.49 0.17 -39.30
N VAL A 46 -54.34 -0.46 -39.52
CA VAL A 46 -54.17 -1.72 -40.27
C VAL A 46 -53.68 -2.87 -39.38
N LYS A 47 -53.36 -2.58 -38.12
CA LYS A 47 -53.03 -3.54 -37.05
C LYS A 47 -53.64 -3.09 -35.73
N ASP A 48 -53.78 -4.01 -34.79
CA ASP A 48 -54.26 -3.69 -33.43
C ASP A 48 -53.23 -2.88 -32.61
N MET A 49 -53.56 -2.55 -31.35
CA MET A 49 -52.66 -1.75 -30.50
C MET A 49 -51.30 -2.40 -30.21
N ILE A 50 -51.20 -3.73 -30.23
CA ILE A 50 -49.94 -4.48 -30.01
C ILE A 50 -49.24 -4.86 -31.33
N GLY A 51 -49.82 -4.51 -32.48
CA GLY A 51 -49.29 -4.81 -33.81
C GLY A 51 -49.69 -6.18 -34.35
N GLY A 52 -50.73 -6.81 -33.79
CA GLY A 52 -51.39 -7.98 -34.38
C GLY A 52 -52.18 -7.62 -35.64
N ALA A 53 -52.35 -8.58 -36.54
CA ALA A 53 -53.17 -8.40 -37.73
C ALA A 53 -54.66 -8.31 -37.34
N MET A 54 -55.41 -7.40 -37.97
CA MET A 54 -56.86 -7.29 -37.81
C MET A 54 -57.59 -8.01 -38.96
N ASP A 55 -58.85 -8.35 -38.74
CA ASP A 55 -59.76 -8.92 -39.75
C ASP A 55 -60.18 -7.89 -40.82
N LYS A 56 -60.12 -6.60 -40.47
CA LYS A 56 -60.36 -5.45 -41.36
C LYS A 56 -59.61 -4.21 -40.88
N GLU A 57 -59.45 -3.26 -41.78
CA GLU A 57 -58.92 -1.93 -41.47
C GLU A 57 -59.95 -1.05 -40.71
N VAL A 58 -59.46 -0.07 -39.95
CA VAL A 58 -60.28 0.86 -39.16
C VAL A 58 -59.89 2.30 -39.48
N VAL A 59 -60.75 3.00 -40.23
CA VAL A 59 -60.55 4.43 -40.57
C VAL A 59 -60.80 5.29 -39.33
N MET A 60 -59.79 6.03 -38.89
CA MET A 60 -59.85 6.92 -37.73
C MET A 60 -60.16 8.38 -38.11
N GLY A 61 -60.05 8.72 -39.40
CA GLY A 61 -60.28 10.07 -39.93
C GLY A 61 -59.01 10.91 -40.07
N LYS A 62 -59.19 12.17 -40.49
CA LYS A 62 -58.08 13.09 -40.80
C LYS A 62 -57.43 13.68 -39.55
N PRO A 63 -56.13 14.01 -39.59
CA PRO A 63 -55.47 14.77 -38.53
C PRO A 63 -56.09 16.16 -38.32
N LEU A 64 -56.02 16.68 -37.11
CA LEU A 64 -56.35 18.06 -36.79
C LEU A 64 -55.30 19.02 -37.39
N PRO A 65 -55.70 20.23 -37.82
CA PRO A 65 -54.75 21.25 -38.25
C PRO A 65 -53.92 21.76 -37.06
N GLU A 66 -52.67 22.15 -37.31
CA GLU A 66 -51.74 22.61 -36.26
C GLU A 66 -52.31 23.75 -35.40
N SER A 67 -53.06 24.66 -36.01
CA SER A 67 -53.72 25.77 -35.32
C SER A 67 -54.79 25.32 -34.32
N ASP A 68 -55.40 24.15 -34.49
CA ASP A 68 -56.33 23.56 -33.51
C ASP A 68 -55.61 22.68 -32.50
N LEU A 69 -54.47 22.09 -32.87
CA LEU A 69 -53.58 21.42 -31.90
C LEU A 69 -53.02 22.42 -30.89
N LEU A 70 -52.52 23.57 -31.34
CA LEU A 70 -52.02 24.66 -30.48
C LEU A 70 -53.11 25.19 -29.51
N LYS A 71 -54.37 25.28 -29.94
CA LYS A 71 -55.50 25.70 -29.07
C LYS A 71 -55.91 24.65 -28.03
N ARG A 72 -55.63 23.36 -28.28
CA ARG A 72 -56.20 22.22 -27.52
C ARG A 72 -55.15 21.44 -26.73
N THR A 73 -53.87 21.69 -26.97
CA THR A 73 -52.77 21.00 -26.29
C THR A 73 -52.69 21.42 -24.83
N ALA A 74 -52.30 20.47 -23.98
CA ALA A 74 -52.08 20.70 -22.54
C ALA A 74 -50.60 20.88 -22.19
N MET A 75 -49.71 20.99 -23.19
CA MET A 75 -48.28 21.21 -22.98
C MET A 75 -47.91 22.69 -23.13
N TYR A 76 -47.03 23.16 -22.26
CA TYR A 76 -46.20 24.33 -22.57
C TYR A 76 -45.07 23.90 -23.51
N ARG A 77 -44.80 24.70 -24.54
CA ARG A 77 -43.73 24.46 -25.52
C ARG A 77 -43.30 25.78 -26.11
N ASN A 78 -42.13 26.28 -25.72
CA ASN A 78 -41.51 27.49 -26.30
C ASN A 78 -40.92 27.20 -27.70
N ALA A 79 -41.72 26.67 -28.62
CA ALA A 79 -41.32 26.32 -29.98
C ALA A 79 -42.57 26.18 -30.87
N GLN A 80 -42.43 26.42 -32.18
CA GLN A 80 -43.50 26.25 -33.18
C GLN A 80 -44.83 26.98 -32.85
N GLY A 81 -44.78 28.11 -32.14
CA GLY A 81 -45.96 28.89 -31.77
C GLY A 81 -46.72 28.40 -30.53
N GLY A 82 -46.19 27.42 -29.79
CA GLY A 82 -46.71 27.03 -28.48
C GLY A 82 -46.45 28.06 -27.37
N VAL A 83 -47.10 27.87 -26.23
CA VAL A 83 -47.00 28.75 -25.05
C VAL A 83 -45.67 28.55 -24.34
N TRP A 84 -44.96 29.65 -24.07
CA TRP A 84 -43.74 29.65 -23.28
C TRP A 84 -44.04 29.86 -21.80
N GLN A 85 -44.02 28.77 -21.02
CA GLN A 85 -44.43 28.72 -19.61
C GLN A 85 -43.94 29.91 -18.77
N GLU A 86 -42.64 30.07 -18.56
CA GLU A 86 -42.07 31.11 -17.68
C GLU A 86 -42.32 32.56 -18.14
N ALA A 87 -42.67 32.76 -19.42
CA ALA A 87 -42.91 34.09 -20.00
C ALA A 87 -44.41 34.45 -20.07
N GLU A 88 -45.27 33.45 -20.28
CA GLU A 88 -46.69 33.63 -20.61
C GLU A 88 -47.64 33.08 -19.53
N ASP A 89 -47.16 32.15 -18.69
CA ASP A 89 -47.85 31.63 -17.51
C ASP A 89 -46.87 31.45 -16.33
N PRO A 90 -46.40 32.56 -15.73
CA PRO A 90 -45.55 32.52 -14.55
C PRO A 90 -46.28 31.94 -13.32
N GLU A 91 -47.62 32.00 -13.26
CA GLU A 91 -48.39 31.42 -12.16
C GLU A 91 -48.16 29.90 -12.05
N SER A 92 -48.09 29.22 -13.19
CA SER A 92 -47.75 27.79 -13.28
C SER A 92 -46.49 27.44 -12.50
N MET A 93 -45.40 28.20 -12.70
CA MET A 93 -44.11 27.93 -12.07
C MET A 93 -43.97 28.54 -10.68
N ASP A 94 -44.64 29.66 -10.41
CA ASP A 94 -44.75 30.25 -9.09
C ASP A 94 -45.38 29.28 -8.07
N VAL A 95 -46.48 28.61 -8.47
CA VAL A 95 -47.17 27.60 -7.66
C VAL A 95 -46.36 26.30 -7.56
N CYS A 96 -45.78 25.81 -8.67
CA CYS A 96 -44.94 24.60 -8.64
C CYS A 96 -43.70 24.77 -7.75
N ALA A 97 -43.04 25.92 -7.83
CA ALA A 97 -41.93 26.27 -6.96
C ALA A 97 -42.38 26.41 -5.49
N GLU A 98 -43.56 26.95 -5.22
CA GLU A 98 -44.09 27.03 -3.85
C GLU A 98 -44.38 25.65 -3.26
N ILE A 99 -44.91 24.71 -4.05
CA ILE A 99 -45.08 23.31 -3.64
C ILE A 99 -43.71 22.67 -3.35
N HIS A 100 -42.71 22.89 -4.20
CA HIS A 100 -41.34 22.45 -3.96
C HIS A 100 -40.82 22.98 -2.61
N TRP A 101 -40.85 24.29 -2.39
CA TRP A 101 -40.32 24.91 -1.17
C TRP A 101 -41.06 24.46 0.09
N LYS A 102 -42.38 24.32 0.05
CA LYS A 102 -43.17 23.76 1.18
C LYS A 102 -42.82 22.29 1.47
N ARG A 103 -42.60 21.47 0.43
CA ARG A 103 -42.14 20.08 0.60
C ARG A 103 -40.72 20.01 1.17
N THR A 104 -39.81 20.86 0.69
CA THR A 104 -38.43 20.93 1.19
C THR A 104 -38.38 21.34 2.67
N VAL A 105 -39.12 22.37 3.08
CA VAL A 105 -39.20 22.79 4.49
C VAL A 105 -39.92 21.74 5.34
N GLY A 106 -40.99 21.14 4.83
CA GLY A 106 -41.70 20.05 5.51
C GLY A 106 -40.83 18.81 5.72
N GLY A 107 -39.97 18.47 4.76
CA GLY A 107 -39.00 17.38 4.87
C GLY A 107 -37.84 17.69 5.83
N PHE A 108 -37.45 18.97 5.96
CA PHE A 108 -36.46 19.40 6.94
C PHE A 108 -37.00 19.37 8.37
N GLN A 109 -38.11 20.09 8.64
CA GLN A 109 -38.80 20.12 9.94
C GLN A 109 -40.32 20.36 9.71
N PRO A 110 -41.17 19.31 9.78
CA PRO A 110 -42.59 19.39 9.39
C PRO A 110 -43.43 20.48 10.06
N TRP A 111 -43.04 20.92 11.25
CA TRP A 111 -43.75 21.93 12.03
C TRP A 111 -43.33 23.38 11.75
N ARG A 112 -42.23 23.61 11.02
CA ARG A 112 -41.72 24.97 10.76
C ARG A 112 -42.47 25.68 9.64
N LYS A 113 -42.65 26.99 9.81
CA LYS A 113 -43.16 27.89 8.77
C LYS A 113 -42.01 28.40 7.89
N MET A 114 -42.31 28.76 6.64
CA MET A 114 -41.33 29.31 5.70
C MET A 114 -40.59 30.55 6.26
N SER A 115 -41.33 31.40 7.00
CA SER A 115 -40.80 32.60 7.67
C SER A 115 -39.80 32.31 8.80
N GLU A 116 -39.73 31.07 9.30
CA GLU A 116 -38.84 30.63 10.37
C GLU A 116 -37.56 29.96 9.83
N ILE A 117 -37.41 29.89 8.50
CA ILE A 117 -36.26 29.34 7.80
C ILE A 117 -35.35 30.49 7.37
N LYS A 118 -34.06 30.44 7.76
CA LYS A 118 -33.07 31.43 7.35
C LYS A 118 -32.86 31.35 5.84
N GLY A 119 -33.23 32.42 5.13
CA GLY A 119 -33.22 32.43 3.66
C GLY A 119 -34.44 31.78 3.01
N GLY A 120 -35.50 31.49 3.78
CA GLY A 120 -36.78 31.03 3.25
C GLY A 120 -37.40 32.02 2.26
N LYS A 121 -38.30 31.52 1.42
CA LYS A 121 -38.98 32.32 0.39
C LYS A 121 -39.69 33.53 1.02
N LYS A 122 -39.52 34.70 0.41
CA LYS A 122 -40.13 35.97 0.87
C LYS A 122 -41.60 36.09 0.48
N ASP A 123 -41.96 35.53 -0.68
CA ASP A 123 -43.31 35.50 -1.25
C ASP A 123 -43.39 34.35 -2.28
N VAL A 124 -44.60 34.08 -2.79
CA VAL A 124 -44.82 33.23 -3.96
C VAL A 124 -44.17 33.88 -5.20
N GLY A 125 -43.67 33.04 -6.11
CA GLY A 125 -42.83 33.45 -7.23
C GLY A 125 -41.45 34.02 -6.89
N VAL A 126 -40.81 34.66 -7.89
CA VAL A 126 -39.50 35.34 -7.79
C VAL A 126 -39.46 36.59 -8.68
N LYS A 127 -38.85 37.69 -8.21
CA LYS A 127 -38.75 38.94 -8.98
C LYS A 127 -37.37 39.60 -8.83
N PRO A 128 -36.73 40.05 -9.93
CA PRO A 128 -37.07 39.79 -11.33
C PRO A 128 -36.57 38.41 -11.80
N LEU A 129 -37.45 37.60 -12.41
CA LEU A 129 -37.02 36.46 -13.23
C LEU A 129 -36.48 36.98 -14.56
N LYS A 130 -35.34 36.45 -15.03
CA LYS A 130 -34.79 36.74 -16.36
C LYS A 130 -34.80 35.46 -17.19
N LEU A 131 -35.14 35.60 -18.47
CA LEU A 131 -35.20 34.52 -19.44
C LEU A 131 -34.16 34.77 -20.54
N PHE A 132 -33.45 33.73 -20.96
CA PHE A 132 -32.24 33.82 -21.78
C PHE A 132 -32.35 33.17 -23.17
N VAL A 133 -33.50 32.58 -23.47
CA VAL A 133 -33.84 32.01 -24.79
C VAL A 133 -34.91 32.88 -25.46
N PRO A 134 -34.94 33.00 -26.80
CA PRO A 134 -36.00 33.73 -27.49
C PRO A 134 -37.34 32.97 -27.46
N LYS A 135 -38.45 33.68 -27.73
CA LYS A 135 -39.75 33.03 -27.95
C LYS A 135 -39.70 32.20 -29.22
N GLY A 136 -40.03 30.91 -29.13
CA GLY A 136 -39.89 29.93 -30.20
C GLY A 136 -38.57 29.15 -30.20
N GLY A 137 -37.61 29.51 -29.35
CA GLY A 137 -36.33 28.79 -29.17
C GLY A 137 -35.23 29.10 -30.19
N HIS A 138 -35.51 29.94 -31.19
CA HIS A 138 -34.58 30.40 -32.24
C HIS A 138 -34.75 31.91 -32.46
N ASP A 139 -33.75 32.57 -33.05
CA ASP A 139 -33.89 33.94 -33.57
C ASP A 139 -34.54 33.99 -34.96
N HIS A 140 -34.64 35.21 -35.50
CA HIS A 140 -35.24 35.49 -36.82
C HIS A 140 -34.50 34.85 -37.99
N ASP A 141 -33.24 34.44 -37.82
CA ASP A 141 -32.42 33.78 -38.84
C ASP A 141 -32.33 32.26 -38.64
N GLY A 142 -33.02 31.72 -37.63
CA GLY A 142 -33.09 30.28 -37.31
C GLY A 142 -31.97 29.78 -36.40
N ASN A 143 -31.08 30.65 -35.93
CA ASN A 143 -29.96 30.28 -35.07
C ASN A 143 -30.40 30.20 -33.60
N TYR A 144 -29.66 29.42 -32.81
CA TYR A 144 -29.87 29.27 -31.37
C TYR A 144 -29.09 30.36 -30.60
N THR A 145 -29.55 31.61 -30.61
CA THR A 145 -28.90 32.68 -29.83
C THR A 145 -29.32 32.69 -28.36
N CYS A 146 -28.31 32.72 -27.47
CA CYS A 146 -28.47 33.03 -26.05
C CYS A 146 -28.25 34.54 -25.86
N ILE A 147 -29.29 35.27 -25.44
CA ILE A 147 -29.24 36.75 -25.39
C ILE A 147 -28.61 37.21 -24.07
N VAL A 148 -27.45 37.88 -24.14
CA VAL A 148 -26.78 38.49 -22.97
C VAL A 148 -26.45 39.97 -23.23
N ASP A 149 -27.32 40.85 -22.71
CA ASP A 149 -27.21 42.33 -22.53
C ASP A 149 -26.67 43.19 -23.70
N SER A 150 -27.53 44.09 -24.18
CA SER A 150 -27.38 44.86 -25.42
C SER A 150 -26.62 46.19 -25.27
N THR A 151 -25.32 46.18 -24.92
CA THR A 151 -24.51 47.42 -24.87
C THR A 151 -23.12 47.36 -25.52
N CYS A 152 -22.76 46.29 -26.23
CA CYS A 152 -21.53 46.27 -27.04
C CYS A 152 -21.84 45.90 -28.50
N ILE A 153 -21.77 46.89 -29.39
CA ILE A 153 -21.60 46.65 -30.83
C ILE A 153 -20.13 46.27 -31.01
N VAL A 154 -19.84 44.97 -30.99
CA VAL A 154 -18.60 44.43 -31.56
C VAL A 154 -18.91 44.06 -32.99
N GLU A 155 -18.15 44.60 -33.95
CA GLU A 155 -18.27 44.21 -35.34
C GLU A 155 -18.13 42.69 -35.48
N SER A 156 -19.02 42.05 -36.24
CA SER A 156 -19.08 40.60 -36.39
C SER A 156 -17.84 40.06 -37.10
N ARG A 157 -16.79 39.76 -36.33
CA ARG A 157 -15.86 38.69 -36.70
C ARG A 157 -16.68 37.40 -36.77
N LYS A 158 -16.42 36.57 -37.77
CA LYS A 158 -16.91 35.18 -37.77
C LYS A 158 -16.58 34.57 -36.40
N GLU A 159 -17.53 33.88 -35.79
CA GLU A 159 -17.17 32.97 -34.70
C GLU A 159 -16.17 31.95 -35.27
N PRO A 160 -15.02 31.72 -34.61
CA PRO A 160 -14.09 30.70 -35.04
C PRO A 160 -14.75 29.32 -34.97
N GLU A 161 -14.38 28.43 -35.89
CA GLU A 161 -14.77 27.02 -35.81
C GLU A 161 -14.16 26.35 -34.56
N PRO A 162 -14.66 25.18 -34.13
CA PRO A 162 -14.27 24.57 -32.86
C PRO A 162 -12.76 24.41 -32.71
N CYS A 163 -12.21 25.12 -31.71
CA CYS A 163 -10.85 25.04 -31.19
C CYS A 163 -9.78 24.69 -32.25
N ASP A 164 -9.26 25.67 -33.01
CA ASP A 164 -8.17 25.35 -33.95
C ASP A 164 -6.78 25.23 -33.27
N ALA A 165 -6.68 25.51 -31.96
CA ALA A 165 -5.46 25.34 -31.19
C ALA A 165 -5.71 25.05 -29.70
N ILE A 166 -4.94 24.13 -29.13
CA ILE A 166 -5.00 23.65 -27.75
C ILE A 166 -3.80 24.20 -26.96
N ILE A 167 -3.98 24.49 -25.67
CA ILE A 167 -2.92 25.03 -24.83
C ILE A 167 -2.06 23.89 -24.27
N LEU A 168 -0.88 23.67 -24.84
CA LEU A 168 0.14 22.79 -24.26
C LEU A 168 0.90 23.44 -23.10
N HIS A 169 0.81 24.77 -22.94
CA HIS A 169 1.31 25.46 -21.75
C HIS A 169 0.50 25.02 -20.54
N PRO A 170 1.07 24.23 -19.64
CA PRO A 170 0.44 22.97 -19.31
C PRO A 170 -0.46 23.06 -18.10
N ALA A 171 -1.12 21.92 -17.88
CA ALA A 171 -1.77 21.62 -16.63
C ALA A 171 -0.81 21.69 -15.41
N LEU A 172 -1.37 21.43 -14.23
CA LEU A 172 -0.81 21.77 -12.91
C LEU A 172 0.70 21.49 -12.70
N GLY A 173 1.31 20.53 -13.40
CA GLY A 173 2.69 20.08 -13.21
C GLY A 173 3.81 20.75 -14.03
N PHE A 174 3.55 21.74 -14.90
CA PHE A 174 4.66 22.55 -15.50
C PHE A 174 4.29 24.05 -15.74
N PRO A 175 3.82 24.77 -14.70
CA PRO A 175 3.32 26.15 -14.76
C PRO A 175 4.30 27.17 -15.35
N GLY A 176 3.73 28.24 -15.89
CA GLY A 176 4.49 29.40 -16.33
C GLY A 176 5.07 30.19 -15.16
N VAL A 177 6.31 30.65 -15.28
CA VAL A 177 6.92 31.60 -14.34
C VAL A 177 7.52 32.78 -15.10
N VAL A 178 7.18 33.99 -14.67
CA VAL A 178 7.53 35.22 -15.38
C VAL A 178 7.62 36.39 -14.40
N GLU A 179 8.41 37.42 -14.75
CA GLU A 179 8.39 38.69 -14.04
C GLU A 179 7.22 39.58 -14.50
N SER A 180 6.81 40.54 -13.67
CA SER A 180 5.92 41.64 -14.04
C SER A 180 6.35 42.28 -15.37
N GLU A 181 5.43 42.35 -16.33
CA GLU A 181 5.67 42.86 -17.71
C GLU A 181 6.73 42.07 -18.52
N GLY A 182 7.17 40.91 -18.03
CA GLY A 182 8.06 39.99 -18.72
C GLY A 182 7.39 39.30 -19.90
N ASN A 183 8.18 38.52 -20.66
CA ASN A 183 7.67 37.69 -21.74
C ASN A 183 7.35 36.30 -21.20
N LEU A 184 6.07 35.98 -21.04
CA LEU A 184 5.62 34.63 -20.78
C LEU A 184 5.67 33.85 -22.10
N ARG A 185 6.25 32.65 -22.08
CA ARG A 185 6.23 31.74 -23.23
C ARG A 185 5.00 30.85 -23.13
N VAL A 186 4.16 30.83 -24.15
CA VAL A 186 2.99 29.93 -24.24
C VAL A 186 3.24 28.94 -25.38
N ILE A 187 3.09 27.65 -25.09
CA ILE A 187 3.20 26.56 -26.07
C ILE A 187 1.79 26.10 -26.41
N LEU A 188 1.49 25.94 -27.70
CA LEU A 188 0.20 25.50 -28.22
C LEU A 188 0.42 24.34 -29.20
N LEU A 189 -0.59 23.49 -29.35
CA LEU A 189 -0.70 22.53 -30.45
C LEU A 189 -1.86 23.00 -31.34
N ALA A 190 -1.59 23.29 -32.60
CA ALA A 190 -2.55 23.87 -33.53
C ALA A 190 -2.79 22.96 -34.74
N LYS A 191 -3.95 23.13 -35.39
CA LYS A 191 -4.23 22.52 -36.69
C LYS A 191 -3.35 23.11 -37.78
N ASN A 192 -3.13 22.38 -38.88
CA ASN A 192 -2.33 22.87 -40.01
C ASN A 192 -2.87 24.17 -40.60
N SER A 193 -4.19 24.32 -40.62
CA SER A 193 -4.95 25.47 -41.13
C SER A 193 -4.63 26.79 -40.41
N VAL A 194 -4.10 26.75 -39.18
CA VAL A 194 -3.89 27.93 -38.34
C VAL A 194 -2.63 28.68 -38.73
N ASP A 195 -2.76 29.90 -39.24
CA ASP A 195 -1.63 30.81 -39.45
C ASP A 195 -1.19 31.51 -38.15
N THR A 196 -0.15 32.36 -38.25
CA THR A 196 0.39 33.07 -37.08
C THR A 196 -0.39 34.34 -36.70
N ASP A 197 -1.28 34.80 -37.58
CA ASP A 197 -2.15 35.98 -37.39
C ASP A 197 -3.49 35.58 -36.75
N TYR A 198 -3.91 34.32 -36.88
CA TYR A 198 -4.99 33.71 -36.10
C TYR A 198 -4.84 34.00 -34.60
N PHE A 199 -3.66 33.76 -34.02
CA PHE A 199 -3.42 34.02 -32.60
C PHE A 199 -3.47 35.51 -32.23
N LYS A 200 -3.10 36.41 -33.15
CA LYS A 200 -3.20 37.87 -32.95
C LYS A 200 -4.66 38.36 -33.00
N THR A 201 -5.53 37.61 -33.65
CA THR A 201 -6.96 37.94 -33.84
C THR A 201 -7.88 37.20 -32.87
N HIS A 202 -7.48 36.03 -32.37
CA HIS A 202 -8.19 35.21 -31.39
C HIS A 202 -7.40 35.21 -30.08
N CYS A 203 -7.64 36.25 -29.28
CA CYS A 203 -6.79 36.60 -28.16
C CYS A 203 -6.81 35.55 -27.03
N LEU A 204 -5.64 34.99 -26.71
CA LEU A 204 -5.41 34.28 -25.44
C LEU A 204 -5.80 35.20 -24.28
N SER A 205 -6.48 34.64 -23.27
CA SER A 205 -6.95 35.39 -22.10
C SER A 205 -6.53 34.73 -20.80
N TYR A 206 -6.54 35.49 -19.69
CA TYR A 206 -6.26 34.99 -18.36
C TYR A 206 -7.25 35.53 -17.33
N CYS A 207 -7.25 34.89 -16.17
CA CYS A 207 -7.87 35.40 -14.94
C CYS A 207 -6.96 35.12 -13.74
N THR A 208 -7.25 35.72 -12.58
CA THR A 208 -6.58 35.38 -11.32
C THR A 208 -6.92 33.95 -10.90
N TRP A 209 -6.01 33.25 -10.22
CA TRP A 209 -6.19 31.85 -9.81
C TRP A 209 -7.44 31.61 -8.95
N GLU A 210 -7.79 32.58 -8.10
CA GLU A 210 -9.03 32.59 -7.30
C GLU A 210 -10.31 32.55 -8.16
N LYS A 211 -10.22 33.02 -9.41
CA LYS A 211 -11.33 33.08 -10.38
C LYS A 211 -11.26 31.97 -11.43
N LYS A 212 -10.36 30.98 -11.32
CA LYS A 212 -10.19 29.90 -12.31
C LYS A 212 -11.46 29.10 -12.62
N ASP A 213 -12.41 29.05 -11.69
CA ASP A 213 -13.70 28.38 -11.84
C ASP A 213 -14.83 29.29 -12.38
N ASN A 214 -14.58 30.59 -12.54
CA ASN A 214 -15.58 31.54 -13.03
C ASN A 214 -15.63 31.54 -14.57
N ASN A 215 -16.55 30.78 -15.14
CA ASN A 215 -16.83 30.77 -16.59
C ASN A 215 -17.34 32.12 -17.16
N ASN A 216 -17.39 33.20 -16.37
CA ASN A 216 -18.01 34.45 -16.74
C ASN A 216 -17.02 35.37 -17.49
N ASN A 217 -17.21 35.52 -18.81
CA ASN A 217 -16.29 36.24 -19.72
C ASN A 217 -15.93 37.66 -19.27
N LYS A 218 -16.78 38.32 -18.47
CA LYS A 218 -16.55 39.68 -17.93
C LYS A 218 -15.35 39.80 -16.97
N ALA A 219 -14.74 38.69 -16.55
CA ALA A 219 -13.58 38.66 -15.63
C ALA A 219 -12.24 38.30 -16.31
N ARG A 220 -12.21 38.21 -17.64
CA ARG A 220 -11.02 37.82 -18.43
C ARG A 220 -10.27 39.07 -18.92
N GLU A 221 -8.94 39.02 -18.87
CA GLU A 221 -8.04 40.00 -19.48
C GLU A 221 -7.27 39.35 -20.64
N TYR A 222 -7.00 40.10 -21.71
CA TYR A 222 -6.38 39.58 -22.94
C TYR A 222 -4.87 39.81 -22.96
N LEU A 223 -4.12 38.85 -23.49
CA LEU A 223 -2.65 38.90 -23.57
C LEU A 223 -2.17 39.58 -24.84
N ASN A 224 -1.22 40.51 -24.68
CA ASN A 224 -0.54 41.17 -25.79
C ASN A 224 0.55 40.24 -26.36
N ILE A 225 0.36 39.74 -27.58
CA ILE A 225 1.34 38.90 -28.30
C ILE A 225 2.44 39.78 -28.89
N ILE A 226 3.71 39.42 -28.64
CA ILE A 226 4.82 40.37 -28.78
C ILE A 226 5.36 40.45 -30.23
N GLN A 227 5.57 39.30 -30.89
CA GLN A 227 5.65 39.12 -32.36
C GLN A 227 6.20 37.74 -32.77
N SER A 228 6.96 37.07 -31.90
CA SER A 228 7.61 35.78 -32.21
C SER A 228 6.65 34.60 -32.07
N CYS A 229 6.10 34.15 -33.21
CA CYS A 229 5.54 32.81 -33.34
C CYS A 229 6.58 31.90 -33.99
N LYS A 230 7.08 30.89 -33.26
CA LYS A 230 7.89 29.81 -33.86
C LYS A 230 7.03 28.58 -34.05
N THR A 231 6.85 28.20 -35.32
CA THR A 231 6.15 26.98 -35.71
C THR A 231 7.16 25.86 -35.88
N TYR A 232 6.97 24.76 -35.16
CA TYR A 232 7.72 23.54 -35.36
C TYR A 232 6.80 22.56 -36.06
N GLY A 233 7.14 22.22 -37.31
CA GLY A 233 6.57 21.03 -37.92
C GLY A 233 7.01 19.85 -37.07
N ALA A 234 6.06 19.13 -36.50
CA ALA A 234 6.36 17.88 -35.84
C ALA A 234 6.79 16.89 -36.91
N ASN A 235 8.10 16.76 -37.07
CA ASN A 235 8.70 15.69 -37.85
C ASN A 235 8.71 14.47 -36.92
N PRO A 236 7.83 13.46 -37.10
CA PRO A 236 8.08 12.13 -36.57
C PRO A 236 9.31 11.60 -37.31
N SER A 237 10.50 11.92 -36.80
CA SER A 237 11.68 11.14 -37.15
C SER A 237 11.35 9.68 -36.83
N GLU A 238 11.67 8.77 -37.74
CA GLU A 238 11.41 7.32 -37.61
C GLU A 238 12.24 6.66 -36.48
N GLY A 239 12.74 7.46 -35.54
CA GLY A 239 13.33 7.02 -34.29
C GLY A 239 12.26 6.42 -33.38
N LYS A 240 12.63 5.33 -32.70
CA LYS A 240 11.75 4.51 -31.88
C LYS A 240 11.36 5.16 -30.52
N GLY A 241 11.48 6.48 -30.41
CA GLY A 241 11.33 7.21 -29.15
C GLY A 241 9.89 7.62 -28.87
N GLU A 242 9.49 7.49 -27.60
CA GLU A 242 8.10 7.68 -27.13
C GLU A 242 7.80 9.15 -26.76
N GLY A 243 8.45 10.10 -27.43
CA GLY A 243 8.18 11.52 -27.27
C GLY A 243 8.86 12.40 -28.32
N TYR A 244 8.23 13.53 -28.63
CA TYR A 244 8.65 14.45 -29.68
C TYR A 244 9.49 15.58 -29.11
N VAL A 245 10.76 15.64 -29.51
CA VAL A 245 11.68 16.72 -29.11
C VAL A 245 11.32 18.01 -29.84
N ILE A 246 10.69 18.93 -29.13
CA ILE A 246 10.43 20.30 -29.58
C ILE A 246 11.66 21.13 -29.21
N ASN A 247 12.29 21.70 -30.24
CA ASN A 247 13.35 22.73 -30.17
C ASN A 247 14.49 22.52 -29.15
N ASN A 248 14.80 21.24 -28.86
CA ASN A 248 15.80 20.81 -27.87
C ASN A 248 15.55 21.32 -26.43
N SER A 249 14.35 21.84 -26.14
CA SER A 249 13.99 22.42 -24.84
C SER A 249 12.83 21.71 -24.15
N TYR A 250 12.06 20.90 -24.91
CA TYR A 250 10.91 20.13 -24.44
C TYR A 250 10.82 18.79 -25.17
N ARG A 251 10.39 17.72 -24.48
CA ARG A 251 10.00 16.43 -25.07
C ARG A 251 8.53 16.17 -24.75
N LEU A 252 7.67 16.42 -25.74
CA LEU A 252 6.22 16.17 -25.65
C LEU A 252 5.96 14.66 -25.60
N SER A 253 5.06 14.20 -24.73
CA SER A 253 4.60 12.81 -24.70
C SER A 253 4.06 12.37 -26.06
N LYS A 254 4.50 11.21 -26.55
CA LYS A 254 3.97 10.66 -27.80
C LYS A 254 2.48 10.35 -27.73
N ALA A 255 1.98 9.92 -26.56
CA ALA A 255 0.54 9.71 -26.36
C ALA A 255 -0.28 10.99 -26.54
N VAL A 256 0.23 12.13 -26.05
CA VAL A 256 -0.39 13.44 -26.23
C VAL A 256 -0.43 13.83 -27.71
N TYR A 257 0.71 13.72 -28.39
CA TYR A 257 0.82 14.09 -29.80
C TYR A 257 -0.01 13.19 -30.73
N ASP A 258 0.09 11.86 -30.58
CA ASP A 258 -0.60 10.88 -31.43
C ASP A 258 -2.12 11.03 -31.33
N GLU A 259 -2.64 11.26 -30.12
CA GLU A 259 -4.08 11.36 -29.88
C GLU A 259 -4.65 12.67 -30.45
N TYR A 260 -3.98 13.81 -30.22
CA TYR A 260 -4.39 15.08 -30.82
C TYR A 260 -4.17 15.15 -32.35
N CYS A 261 -3.21 14.40 -32.91
CA CYS A 261 -3.01 14.34 -34.36
C CYS A 261 -4.16 13.69 -35.13
N LYS A 262 -5.02 12.91 -34.48
CA LYS A 262 -6.24 12.37 -35.11
C LYS A 262 -7.18 13.48 -35.59
N GLU A 263 -7.16 14.62 -34.90
CA GLU A 263 -7.99 15.81 -35.13
C GLU A 263 -7.21 16.95 -35.86
N ASP A 264 -6.20 16.60 -36.69
CA ASP A 264 -5.29 17.50 -37.45
C ASP A 264 -4.40 18.44 -36.60
N TYR A 265 -4.35 18.31 -35.27
CA TYR A 265 -3.44 19.13 -34.44
C TYR A 265 -2.00 18.59 -34.47
N ASN A 266 -1.23 18.99 -35.48
CA ASN A 266 0.13 18.50 -35.78
C ASN A 266 1.20 19.61 -35.82
N LYS A 267 0.81 20.86 -35.53
CA LYS A 267 1.67 22.04 -35.58
C LYS A 267 1.95 22.59 -34.19
N VAL A 268 3.16 22.40 -33.67
CA VAL A 268 3.54 23.00 -32.39
C VAL A 268 3.88 24.48 -32.59
N VAL A 269 3.21 25.34 -31.84
CA VAL A 269 3.35 26.80 -31.90
C VAL A 269 3.90 27.30 -30.56
N ILE A 270 4.98 28.08 -30.59
CA ILE A 270 5.48 28.78 -29.40
C ILE A 270 5.29 30.28 -29.60
N LEU A 271 4.52 30.89 -28.69
CA LEU A 271 4.24 32.32 -28.61
C LEU A 271 4.98 32.97 -27.44
N GLU A 272 5.36 34.23 -27.59
CA GLU A 272 5.72 35.10 -26.47
C GLU A 272 4.64 36.17 -26.27
N VAL A 273 4.15 36.24 -25.03
CA VAL A 273 3.06 37.14 -24.60
C VAL A 273 3.50 37.99 -23.43
N LYS A 274 3.01 39.23 -23.32
CA LYS A 274 3.31 40.07 -22.15
C LYS A 274 2.54 39.60 -20.93
N ALA A 275 3.27 39.35 -19.85
CA ALA A 275 2.72 39.07 -18.54
C ALA A 275 2.01 40.31 -17.95
N PRO A 276 1.01 40.10 -17.05
CA PRO A 276 0.41 41.16 -16.23
C PRO A 276 1.46 41.99 -15.49
N GLN A 277 1.08 43.23 -15.14
CA GLN A 277 1.90 44.10 -14.28
C GLN A 277 1.77 43.74 -12.79
N SER A 278 0.62 43.24 -12.36
CA SER A 278 0.39 42.82 -10.97
C SER A 278 1.03 41.45 -10.69
N GLU A 279 1.84 41.37 -9.64
CA GLU A 279 2.26 40.08 -9.06
C GLU A 279 1.03 39.28 -8.62
N GLY A 280 1.03 37.99 -8.91
CA GLY A 280 -0.11 37.12 -8.66
C GLY A 280 0.06 35.74 -9.25
N LEU A 281 -0.79 34.80 -8.81
CA LEU A 281 -1.00 33.53 -9.48
C LEU A 281 -2.23 33.67 -10.39
N TYR A 282 -2.08 33.27 -11.64
CA TYR A 282 -3.06 33.43 -12.71
C TYR A 282 -3.30 32.08 -13.40
N HIS A 283 -4.34 32.04 -14.21
CA HIS A 283 -4.72 30.91 -15.05
C HIS A 283 -4.93 31.41 -16.48
N LEU A 284 -4.21 30.83 -17.45
CA LEU A 284 -4.53 31.01 -18.88
C LEU A 284 -5.86 30.31 -19.15
N VAL A 285 -6.86 31.08 -19.54
CA VAL A 285 -8.18 30.54 -19.85
C VAL A 285 -8.11 29.87 -21.22
N SER A 286 -8.50 28.60 -21.26
CA SER A 286 -8.47 27.79 -22.47
C SER A 286 -9.45 28.27 -23.54
N PHE A 287 -9.22 27.81 -24.77
CA PHE A 287 -10.16 27.95 -25.87
C PHE A 287 -11.39 27.07 -25.63
N ASP A 288 -12.56 27.53 -26.06
CA ASP A 288 -13.79 26.77 -25.93
C ASP A 288 -13.68 25.46 -26.74
N GLY A 289 -13.89 24.32 -26.08
CA GLY A 289 -13.77 22.97 -26.67
C GLY A 289 -12.64 22.09 -26.13
N GLU A 290 -11.58 22.63 -25.48
CA GLU A 290 -10.47 21.79 -24.97
C GLU A 290 -10.94 20.70 -23.97
N SER A 291 -11.94 21.03 -23.13
CA SER A 291 -12.56 20.07 -22.20
C SER A 291 -13.46 19.04 -22.87
N GLU A 292 -13.84 19.22 -24.14
CA GLU A 292 -14.64 18.28 -24.92
C GLU A 292 -13.73 17.28 -25.65
N VAL A 293 -12.67 17.76 -26.29
CA VAL A 293 -11.63 16.88 -26.86
C VAL A 293 -11.05 15.96 -25.77
N MET A 294 -10.70 16.52 -24.61
CA MET A 294 -10.28 15.75 -23.43
C MET A 294 -11.35 14.77 -22.90
N ARG A 295 -12.64 15.07 -23.06
CA ARG A 295 -13.74 14.15 -22.67
C ARG A 295 -13.83 12.98 -23.64
N GLU A 296 -13.57 13.19 -24.92
CA GLU A 296 -13.57 12.13 -25.94
C GLU A 296 -12.34 11.21 -25.81
N MET A 297 -11.17 11.78 -25.49
CA MET A 297 -9.92 11.03 -25.27
C MET A 297 -9.92 10.17 -24.00
N LEU A 298 -10.64 10.60 -22.95
CA LEU A 298 -10.79 9.86 -21.69
C LEU A 298 -12.08 9.02 -21.72
N ASP A 299 -11.91 7.71 -21.94
CA ASP A 299 -12.96 6.71 -22.12
C ASP A 299 -14.04 6.73 -21.00
N GLU A 300 -15.27 6.31 -21.32
CA GLU A 300 -16.43 6.41 -20.42
C GLU A 300 -16.26 5.71 -19.07
N ALA A 301 -15.39 4.68 -19.02
CA ALA A 301 -15.05 3.97 -17.79
C ALA A 301 -14.36 4.85 -16.73
N ASP A 302 -13.59 5.87 -17.12
CA ASP A 302 -12.84 6.74 -16.20
C ASP A 302 -13.65 7.96 -15.70
N ARG A 303 -14.80 8.26 -16.30
CA ARG A 303 -15.37 9.62 -16.28
C ARG A 303 -15.96 10.13 -14.96
N THR A 304 -16.33 9.27 -14.00
CA THR A 304 -17.49 9.62 -13.14
C THR A 304 -17.25 10.03 -11.68
N ARG A 305 -16.14 9.67 -11.01
CA ARG A 305 -16.14 9.65 -9.52
C ARG A 305 -14.84 10.11 -8.87
N VAL A 306 -14.58 11.41 -8.72
CA VAL A 306 -13.56 11.86 -7.75
C VAL A 306 -14.08 11.58 -6.34
N MET A 307 -13.41 10.67 -5.61
CA MET A 307 -13.73 10.36 -4.21
C MET A 307 -12.88 11.26 -3.32
N VAL A 308 -13.51 12.29 -2.76
CA VAL A 308 -12.85 13.21 -1.83
C VAL A 308 -13.16 12.75 -0.40
N ASN A 309 -12.13 12.60 0.42
CA ASN A 309 -12.30 12.40 1.86
C ASN A 309 -12.15 13.72 2.60
N ASN A 310 -13.26 14.25 3.11
CA ASN A 310 -13.24 14.78 4.47
C ASN A 310 -13.40 13.60 5.44
N GLU A 311 -12.86 13.70 6.66
CA GLU A 311 -12.67 12.60 7.63
C GLU A 311 -13.96 11.86 8.11
N GLN A 312 -15.12 12.09 7.47
CA GLN A 312 -16.41 11.48 7.82
C GLN A 312 -17.26 10.95 6.64
N LYS A 313 -16.86 11.10 5.36
CA LYS A 313 -17.63 10.56 4.21
C LYS A 313 -16.81 10.42 2.92
N GLN A 314 -16.95 9.27 2.27
CA GLN A 314 -16.69 9.10 0.84
C GLN A 314 -17.85 9.75 0.08
N GLU A 315 -17.64 10.90 -0.55
CA GLU A 315 -18.60 11.48 -1.50
C GLU A 315 -18.06 11.35 -2.93
N GLU A 316 -18.84 10.68 -3.77
CA GLU A 316 -18.63 10.61 -5.21
C GLU A 316 -19.15 11.90 -5.83
N THR A 317 -18.27 12.67 -6.47
CA THR A 317 -18.70 13.89 -7.18
C THR A 317 -18.65 13.69 -8.69
N ASP A 318 -19.77 13.96 -9.37
CA ASP A 318 -19.89 13.99 -10.84
C ASP A 318 -19.17 15.23 -11.45
N LYS A 319 -18.17 15.77 -10.75
CA LYS A 319 -17.39 16.92 -11.23
C LYS A 319 -16.42 16.45 -12.31
N LEU A 320 -16.69 16.87 -13.54
CA LEU A 320 -15.77 16.69 -14.67
C LEU A 320 -14.39 17.25 -14.31
N VAL A 321 -13.35 16.50 -14.69
CA VAL A 321 -11.96 16.96 -14.70
C VAL A 321 -11.85 18.19 -15.61
N LYS A 322 -11.19 19.24 -15.13
CA LYS A 322 -10.93 20.46 -15.90
C LYS A 322 -9.43 20.60 -16.09
N LEU A 323 -9.00 21.09 -17.26
CA LEU A 323 -7.62 21.53 -17.41
C LEU A 323 -7.46 22.94 -16.82
N TYR A 324 -6.38 23.14 -16.08
CA TYR A 324 -6.00 24.42 -15.50
C TYR A 324 -4.57 24.72 -15.89
N HIS A 325 -4.37 25.84 -16.58
CA HIS A 325 -3.07 26.28 -17.09
C HIS A 325 -2.47 27.42 -16.23
N PRO A 326 -1.90 27.14 -15.03
CA PRO A 326 -1.39 28.16 -14.12
C PRO A 326 -0.14 28.88 -14.63
N PHE A 327 -0.01 30.16 -14.28
CA PHE A 327 1.26 30.87 -14.34
C PHE A 327 1.38 31.88 -13.18
N LYS A 328 2.61 32.08 -12.68
CA LYS A 328 2.93 33.03 -11.62
C LYS A 328 3.71 34.21 -12.19
N VAL A 329 3.19 35.41 -11.94
CA VAL A 329 3.89 36.67 -12.14
C VAL A 329 4.56 37.04 -10.83
N PHE A 330 5.88 37.24 -10.84
CA PHE A 330 6.66 37.72 -9.71
C PHE A 330 6.98 39.22 -9.85
N LYS A 331 7.14 39.93 -8.72
CA LYS A 331 7.65 41.32 -8.75
C LYS A 331 9.03 41.43 -9.42
N LYS A 332 9.28 42.60 -10.01
CA LYS A 332 10.53 42.94 -10.71
C LYS A 332 11.78 43.00 -9.82
N ASN A 333 11.65 42.87 -8.50
CA ASN A 333 12.77 42.75 -7.55
C ASN A 333 13.08 41.31 -7.09
N THR A 334 12.30 40.31 -7.50
CA THR A 334 12.58 38.90 -7.19
C THR A 334 13.75 38.41 -8.05
N GLU A 335 14.98 38.55 -7.56
CA GLU A 335 16.20 38.20 -8.31
C GLU A 335 16.29 36.70 -8.62
N TYR A 336 16.02 35.86 -7.62
CA TYR A 336 16.07 34.40 -7.70
C TYR A 336 14.83 33.74 -7.09
N LEU A 337 14.39 32.64 -7.68
CA LEU A 337 13.35 31.75 -7.20
C LEU A 337 13.92 30.81 -6.13
N ASN A 338 13.30 30.82 -4.93
CA ASN A 338 13.55 29.83 -3.90
C ASN A 338 12.70 28.59 -4.18
N ILE A 339 13.25 27.42 -3.87
CA ILE A 339 12.74 26.12 -4.29
C ILE A 339 12.33 25.32 -3.05
N ALA A 340 11.12 24.79 -3.01
CA ALA A 340 10.80 23.58 -2.26
C ALA A 340 10.95 22.38 -3.21
N THR A 341 11.44 21.25 -2.70
CA THR A 341 11.57 20.03 -3.50
C THR A 341 11.17 18.81 -2.67
N LEU A 342 10.31 17.96 -3.24
CA LEU A 342 9.80 16.70 -2.67
C LEU A 342 9.87 15.57 -3.70
N ALA A 343 9.91 14.33 -3.26
CA ALA A 343 9.92 13.12 -4.10
C ALA A 343 9.34 11.94 -3.31
N ASP A 344 9.16 10.80 -3.97
CA ASP A 344 8.71 9.55 -3.34
C ASP A 344 7.41 9.79 -2.54
N THR A 345 6.41 10.39 -3.18
CA THR A 345 5.13 10.70 -2.52
C THR A 345 4.22 9.46 -2.45
N HIS A 346 4.35 8.55 -3.41
CA HIS A 346 3.63 7.27 -3.51
C HIS A 346 2.13 7.39 -3.20
N LEU A 347 1.43 8.39 -3.75
CA LEU A 347 0.01 8.57 -3.47
C LEU A 347 -0.80 7.37 -3.98
N ALA A 348 -1.70 6.88 -3.13
CA ALA A 348 -2.58 5.76 -3.49
C ALA A 348 -3.85 5.72 -2.65
N MET A 349 -4.97 5.33 -3.28
CA MET A 349 -6.26 5.14 -2.58
C MET A 349 -6.18 4.12 -1.43
N ARG A 350 -5.33 3.09 -1.54
CA ARG A 350 -5.20 2.02 -0.52
C ARG A 350 -4.76 2.52 0.86
N TRP A 351 -4.03 3.64 0.93
CA TRP A 351 -3.52 4.17 2.19
C TRP A 351 -4.62 4.68 3.12
N TYR A 352 -5.78 5.06 2.56
CA TYR A 352 -6.95 5.40 3.36
C TYR A 352 -7.54 4.19 4.08
N GLU A 353 -7.66 3.04 3.41
CA GLU A 353 -8.15 1.81 4.05
C GLU A 353 -7.21 1.32 5.16
N TYR A 354 -5.90 1.44 4.95
CA TYR A 354 -4.92 1.04 5.97
C TYR A 354 -4.96 1.98 7.16
N TYR A 355 -5.15 3.28 6.93
CA TYR A 355 -5.40 4.25 7.98
C TYR A 355 -6.69 3.96 8.77
N LEU A 356 -7.79 3.63 8.09
CA LEU A 356 -9.05 3.25 8.76
C LEU A 356 -8.91 1.97 9.57
N LYS A 357 -8.22 0.94 9.05
CA LYS A 357 -7.93 -0.30 9.78
C LYS A 357 -7.05 -0.05 11.00
N ALA A 358 -5.92 0.65 10.82
CA ALA A 358 -5.02 1.03 11.91
C ALA A 358 -5.77 1.80 13.01
N SER A 359 -6.61 2.78 12.62
CA SER A 359 -7.42 3.57 13.56
C SER A 359 -8.43 2.71 14.33
N LYS A 360 -9.15 1.80 13.65
CA LYS A 360 -10.08 0.84 14.29
C LYS A 360 -9.38 -0.10 15.27
N LYS A 361 -8.10 -0.40 15.06
CA LYS A 361 -7.26 -1.24 15.92
C LYS A 361 -6.49 -0.47 16.99
N GLY A 362 -6.64 0.86 17.07
CA GLY A 362 -5.93 1.70 18.04
C GLY A 362 -4.42 1.89 17.75
N ILE A 363 -3.99 1.60 16.52
CA ILE A 363 -2.59 1.67 16.09
C ILE A 363 -2.19 3.14 15.87
N ALA A 364 -1.52 3.72 16.87
CA ALA A 364 -1.11 5.12 16.84
C ALA A 364 0.08 5.39 15.91
N GLY A 365 0.02 6.48 15.14
CA GLY A 365 1.16 6.98 14.36
C GLY A 365 1.34 6.41 12.95
N PHE A 366 0.38 5.65 12.41
CA PHE A 366 0.39 5.19 11.01
C PHE A 366 0.72 6.31 10.02
N CYS A 367 1.69 6.08 9.13
CA CYS A 367 2.09 7.00 8.08
C CYS A 367 1.14 6.87 6.88
N ASN A 368 0.12 7.72 6.81
CA ASN A 368 -0.75 7.82 5.64
C ASN A 368 -0.13 8.82 4.64
N TYR A 369 0.45 8.30 3.55
CA TYR A 369 1.19 9.12 2.58
C TYR A 369 0.34 10.24 1.97
N ASN A 370 -0.96 10.00 1.75
CA ASN A 370 -1.88 11.01 1.22
C ASN A 370 -2.06 12.19 2.20
N LYS A 371 -2.11 11.92 3.52
CA LYS A 371 -2.21 12.95 4.56
C LYS A 371 -0.89 13.69 4.74
N VAL A 372 0.22 12.94 4.71
CA VAL A 372 1.58 13.46 4.78
C VAL A 372 1.88 14.42 3.62
N PHE A 373 1.49 14.07 2.40
CA PHE A 373 1.64 14.92 1.22
C PHE A 373 0.91 16.26 1.40
N VAL A 374 -0.35 16.25 1.87
CA VAL A 374 -1.09 17.49 2.15
C VAL A 374 -0.40 18.30 3.25
N GLU A 375 0.06 17.67 4.34
CA GLU A 375 0.81 18.37 5.40
C GLU A 375 2.10 19.02 4.88
N ILE A 376 2.87 18.33 4.03
CA ILE A 376 4.08 18.87 3.39
C ILE A 376 3.72 20.00 2.42
N MET A 377 2.71 19.81 1.56
CA MET A 377 2.27 20.82 0.61
C MET A 377 1.78 22.10 1.32
N ASP A 378 1.13 21.99 2.48
CA ASP A 378 0.80 23.12 3.37
C ASP A 378 2.05 23.85 3.91
N LYS A 379 3.14 23.14 4.19
CA LYS A 379 4.41 23.75 4.62
C LYS A 379 5.17 24.43 3.48
N THR A 380 4.97 24.02 2.22
CA THR A 380 5.57 24.71 1.06
C THR A 380 4.90 26.05 0.72
N LYS A 381 3.73 26.36 1.31
CA LYS A 381 2.95 27.61 1.12
C LYS A 381 3.55 28.82 1.89
N SER A 382 4.88 28.93 1.96
CA SER A 382 5.57 29.99 2.72
C SER A 382 6.01 31.15 1.83
N ASP A 383 5.96 32.39 2.33
CA ASP A 383 6.34 33.62 1.60
C ASP A 383 7.78 33.62 1.05
N ASP A 384 8.63 32.72 1.55
CA ASP A 384 10.04 32.58 1.19
C ASP A 384 10.33 31.31 0.36
N THR A 385 9.29 30.64 -0.12
CA THR A 385 9.33 29.64 -1.20
C THR A 385 8.68 30.27 -2.43
N HIS A 386 9.26 30.10 -3.63
CA HIS A 386 8.73 30.70 -4.86
C HIS A 386 8.17 29.64 -5.82
N ILE A 387 8.80 28.46 -5.88
CA ILE A 387 8.40 27.32 -6.73
C ILE A 387 8.58 26.00 -5.97
N THR A 388 7.85 24.97 -6.37
CA THR A 388 7.94 23.61 -5.83
C THR A 388 8.27 22.60 -6.93
N PHE A 389 9.27 21.73 -6.75
CA PHE A 389 9.50 20.54 -7.59
C PHE A 389 8.99 19.27 -6.89
N ILE A 390 8.34 18.38 -7.63
CA ILE A 390 7.97 17.01 -7.22
C ILE A 390 8.68 16.04 -8.17
N LEU A 391 9.73 15.38 -7.70
CA LEU A 391 10.67 14.63 -8.53
C LEU A 391 10.43 13.11 -8.44
N GLY A 392 9.36 12.68 -9.10
CA GLY A 392 9.01 11.27 -9.34
C GLY A 392 8.43 10.51 -8.15
N ASP A 393 7.88 9.35 -8.49
CA ASP A 393 7.05 8.50 -7.64
C ASP A 393 5.91 9.34 -7.02
N LEU A 394 5.17 9.97 -7.94
CA LEU A 394 4.01 10.83 -7.69
C LEU A 394 2.81 10.00 -7.19
N ILE A 395 2.63 8.83 -7.78
CA ILE A 395 1.71 7.79 -7.35
C ILE A 395 2.46 6.49 -7.09
N ASP A 396 1.87 5.60 -6.29
CA ASP A 396 2.50 4.29 -6.02
C ASP A 396 2.42 3.35 -7.25
N TYR A 397 1.37 3.51 -8.06
CA TYR A 397 1.06 2.77 -9.30
C TYR A 397 -0.26 3.31 -9.88
N ASN A 398 -0.53 3.14 -11.17
CA ASN A 398 -1.71 3.68 -11.86
C ASN A 398 -3.07 3.25 -11.26
N ARG A 399 -3.30 1.94 -11.17
CA ARG A 399 -4.60 1.38 -10.76
C ARG A 399 -4.85 1.53 -9.27
N GLY A 400 -5.91 2.20 -8.84
CA GLY A 400 -6.21 2.45 -7.42
C GLY A 400 -7.47 1.75 -6.93
N PHE A 401 -7.53 1.46 -5.63
CA PHE A 401 -8.64 0.74 -4.99
C PHE A 401 -9.98 1.51 -5.10
N ASP A 402 -11.08 0.78 -5.36
CA ASP A 402 -12.42 1.33 -5.59
C ASP A 402 -13.12 1.92 -4.36
N GLY A 403 -12.66 1.61 -3.14
CA GLY A 403 -13.25 2.09 -1.89
C GLY A 403 -14.47 1.31 -1.39
N LYS A 404 -14.91 0.26 -2.11
CA LYS A 404 -16.20 -0.43 -1.90
C LYS A 404 -16.09 -1.94 -1.66
N SER A 405 -14.96 -2.53 -2.01
CA SER A 405 -14.80 -3.98 -2.10
C SER A 405 -13.64 -4.48 -1.24
N ASP A 406 -13.14 -5.68 -1.52
CA ASP A 406 -11.95 -6.19 -0.85
C ASP A 406 -10.68 -5.68 -1.54
N PHE A 407 -9.93 -4.79 -0.87
CA PHE A 407 -8.65 -4.25 -1.34
C PHE A 407 -7.55 -5.33 -1.58
N ARG A 408 -7.78 -6.59 -1.16
CA ARG A 408 -6.93 -7.75 -1.49
C ARG A 408 -7.18 -8.29 -2.90
N ASN A 409 -8.28 -7.92 -3.55
CA ASN A 409 -8.61 -8.34 -4.91
C ASN A 409 -8.11 -7.31 -5.94
N ILE A 410 -7.18 -7.72 -6.80
CA ILE A 410 -6.62 -6.90 -7.88
C ILE A 410 -7.68 -6.46 -8.91
N ASP A 411 -8.70 -7.29 -9.16
CA ASP A 411 -9.80 -7.02 -10.11
C ASP A 411 -10.76 -5.91 -9.63
N LYS A 412 -10.43 -5.28 -8.49
CA LYS A 412 -11.15 -4.15 -7.87
C LYS A 412 -10.32 -2.87 -7.80
N TYR A 413 -9.14 -2.87 -8.44
CA TYR A 413 -8.38 -1.65 -8.66
C TYR A 413 -8.73 -1.10 -10.04
N VAL A 414 -9.21 0.13 -10.06
CA VAL A 414 -9.64 0.85 -11.27
C VAL A 414 -8.44 1.62 -11.84
N GLU A 415 -8.28 1.62 -13.17
CA GLU A 415 -7.24 2.39 -13.86
C GLU A 415 -7.37 3.89 -13.58
N ASN A 416 -6.24 4.60 -13.70
CA ASN A 416 -6.09 6.05 -13.49
C ASN A 416 -6.55 6.63 -12.13
N ARG A 417 -7.06 5.79 -11.23
CA ARG A 417 -7.63 6.15 -9.94
C ARG A 417 -6.66 6.90 -9.02
N ASN A 418 -5.39 6.48 -9.00
CA ASN A 418 -4.38 7.15 -8.18
C ASN A 418 -3.92 8.46 -8.83
N TRP A 419 -3.98 8.59 -10.17
CA TRP A 419 -3.76 9.88 -10.84
C TRP A 419 -4.86 10.89 -10.54
N LEU A 420 -6.13 10.46 -10.56
CA LEU A 420 -7.27 11.28 -10.15
C LEU A 420 -7.11 11.78 -8.70
N LEU A 421 -6.62 10.92 -7.80
CA LEU A 421 -6.27 11.30 -6.43
C LEU A 421 -5.12 12.34 -6.40
N PHE A 422 -4.03 12.10 -7.11
CA PHE A 422 -2.88 13.01 -7.15
C PHE A 422 -3.27 14.39 -7.70
N TYR A 423 -3.97 14.46 -8.84
CA TYR A 423 -4.48 15.71 -9.39
C TYR A 423 -5.41 16.45 -8.43
N HIS A 424 -6.33 15.74 -7.75
CA HIS A 424 -7.24 16.38 -6.81
C HIS A 424 -6.48 16.98 -5.62
N LEU A 425 -5.58 16.21 -5.01
CA LEU A 425 -4.76 16.69 -3.90
C LEU A 425 -3.81 17.82 -4.32
N LEU A 426 -3.29 17.78 -5.54
CA LEU A 426 -2.44 18.82 -6.13
C LEU A 426 -3.24 20.12 -6.38
N LEU A 427 -4.46 20.02 -6.91
CA LEU A 427 -5.33 21.17 -7.24
C LEU A 427 -5.80 21.91 -5.98
N GLU A 428 -6.27 21.18 -4.96
CA GLU A 428 -6.69 21.76 -3.67
C GLU A 428 -5.48 22.38 -2.93
N ASN A 429 -4.27 21.89 -3.20
CA ASN A 429 -3.03 22.36 -2.59
C ASN A 429 -2.09 23.04 -3.59
N TYR A 430 -2.63 23.93 -4.44
CA TYR A 430 -1.88 24.68 -5.44
C TYR A 430 -1.62 26.16 -5.01
N PRO A 431 -0.63 26.43 -4.13
CA PRO A 431 -0.33 27.78 -3.63
C PRO A 431 0.47 28.65 -4.62
N GLN A 432 1.29 27.99 -5.43
CA GLN A 432 2.41 28.54 -6.19
C GLN A 432 2.76 27.56 -7.32
N PRO A 433 3.66 27.91 -8.24
CA PRO A 433 4.10 27.01 -9.30
C PRO A 433 4.61 25.66 -8.76
N ILE A 434 3.98 24.55 -9.16
CA ILE A 434 4.42 23.18 -8.89
C ILE A 434 4.85 22.49 -10.18
N PHE A 435 6.05 21.94 -10.17
CA PHE A 435 6.72 21.32 -11.31
C PHE A 435 6.90 19.82 -11.05
N THR A 436 6.42 18.94 -11.93
CA THR A 436 6.43 17.49 -11.74
C THR A 436 7.31 16.78 -12.77
N VAL A 437 7.93 15.68 -12.33
CA VAL A 437 8.70 14.72 -13.12
C VAL A 437 8.23 13.32 -12.72
N LEU A 438 8.22 12.34 -13.63
CA LEU A 438 7.83 10.97 -13.30
C LEU A 438 9.00 10.17 -12.71
N GLY A 439 8.65 9.25 -11.82
CA GLY A 439 9.51 8.18 -11.33
C GLY A 439 9.07 6.83 -11.86
N ASN A 440 9.77 5.78 -11.45
CA ASN A 440 9.50 4.40 -11.87
C ASN A 440 8.15 3.84 -11.38
N HIS A 441 7.64 4.24 -10.22
CA HIS A 441 6.32 3.78 -9.74
C HIS A 441 5.18 4.35 -10.60
N ASP A 442 5.34 5.57 -11.11
CA ASP A 442 4.35 6.23 -11.97
C ASP A 442 4.08 5.45 -13.27
N TYR A 443 5.08 4.71 -13.76
CA TYR A 443 4.98 3.84 -14.93
C TYR A 443 4.35 2.45 -14.66
N ARG A 444 4.04 2.09 -13.41
CA ARG A 444 3.51 0.75 -13.06
C ARG A 444 1.98 0.70 -13.13
N ILE A 445 1.43 -0.28 -13.85
CA ILE A 445 -0.03 -0.47 -13.93
C ILE A 445 -0.59 -0.93 -12.58
N ASN A 446 -0.06 -2.03 -12.05
CA ASN A 446 -0.68 -2.81 -10.97
C ASN A 446 -0.03 -2.54 -9.59
N PRO A 447 -0.80 -2.50 -8.50
CA PRO A 447 -0.26 -2.64 -7.15
C PRO A 447 0.44 -3.99 -6.96
N TYR A 448 1.56 -3.97 -6.25
CA TYR A 448 2.15 -5.17 -5.66
C TYR A 448 1.88 -5.24 -4.15
N GLN A 449 2.09 -6.43 -3.59
CA GLN A 449 1.93 -6.69 -2.16
C GLN A 449 2.94 -5.87 -1.35
N PRO A 450 2.50 -5.09 -0.34
CA PRO A 450 3.42 -4.36 0.54
C PRO A 450 4.39 -5.26 1.32
N LEU A 451 4.01 -6.51 1.60
CA LEU A 451 4.93 -7.56 2.07
C LEU A 451 5.06 -8.63 0.98
N PRO A 452 6.02 -8.51 0.04
CA PRO A 452 6.20 -9.51 -1.03
C PRO A 452 6.77 -10.81 -0.45
N ARG A 453 5.88 -11.69 0.03
CA ARG A 453 6.22 -12.95 0.72
C ARG A 453 6.62 -14.08 -0.23
N LYS A 454 7.48 -13.79 -1.21
CA LYS A 454 8.13 -14.81 -2.04
C LYS A 454 9.49 -15.15 -1.41
N PRO A 455 9.72 -16.39 -0.95
CA PRO A 455 11.04 -16.79 -0.48
C PRO A 455 11.98 -16.93 -1.69
N ILE A 456 12.64 -15.83 -2.06
CA ILE A 456 13.79 -15.89 -2.95
C ILE A 456 14.94 -16.40 -2.08
N ILE A 457 15.13 -17.73 -2.10
CA ILE A 457 16.27 -18.52 -1.62
C ILE A 457 17.16 -17.77 -0.59
N GLY A 458 16.73 -17.74 0.67
CA GLY A 458 17.58 -17.34 1.79
C GLY A 458 17.54 -15.88 2.25
N GLY A 459 16.59 -15.05 1.79
CA GLY A 459 16.45 -13.69 2.33
C GLY A 459 15.08 -13.04 2.11
N GLU A 460 14.73 -12.14 3.03
CA GLU A 460 13.52 -11.31 2.94
C GLU A 460 13.74 -10.12 1.99
N ALA A 461 12.74 -9.82 1.16
CA ALA A 461 12.69 -8.57 0.41
C ALA A 461 12.11 -7.42 1.26
N HIS A 462 12.29 -6.19 0.78
CA HIS A 462 11.93 -4.90 1.41
C HIS A 462 10.69 -4.92 2.32
N ASN A 463 10.81 -4.36 3.53
CA ASN A 463 9.74 -4.34 4.54
C ASN A 463 9.11 -2.96 4.70
N ILE A 464 8.08 -2.68 3.90
CA ILE A 464 7.31 -1.42 3.91
C ILE A 464 6.57 -1.14 5.24
N ALA A 465 6.58 -2.07 6.21
CA ALA A 465 6.00 -1.79 7.52
C ALA A 465 6.63 -0.53 8.15
N TYR A 466 7.95 -0.37 7.99
CA TYR A 466 8.67 0.80 8.51
C TYR A 466 8.30 2.08 7.75
N ASP A 467 8.19 2.00 6.43
CA ASP A 467 7.72 3.08 5.55
C ASP A 467 6.32 3.60 5.99
N LEU A 468 5.46 2.69 6.49
CA LEU A 468 4.14 2.98 7.07
C LEU A 468 4.16 3.39 8.57
N ASN A 469 5.34 3.51 9.20
CA ASN A 469 5.54 3.72 10.65
C ASN A 469 4.92 2.61 11.54
N LEU A 470 5.00 1.36 11.10
CA LEU A 470 4.43 0.16 11.74
C LEU A 470 5.50 -0.91 12.03
N THR A 471 5.18 -1.79 12.97
CA THR A 471 5.88 -3.08 13.10
C THR A 471 5.38 -4.08 12.05
N ARG A 472 6.21 -5.08 11.71
CA ARG A 472 5.80 -6.21 10.87
C ARG A 472 4.56 -6.91 11.41
N ARG A 473 4.46 -7.03 12.74
CA ARG A 473 3.37 -7.68 13.44
C ARG A 473 2.04 -6.94 13.25
N GLU A 474 2.03 -5.61 13.43
CA GLU A 474 0.85 -4.78 13.18
C GLU A 474 0.39 -4.86 11.72
N VAL A 475 1.33 -4.86 10.77
CA VAL A 475 0.98 -5.10 9.36
C VAL A 475 0.33 -6.48 9.19
N TRP A 476 1.00 -7.54 9.65
CA TRP A 476 0.59 -8.93 9.46
C TRP A 476 -0.73 -9.29 10.16
N GLU A 477 -0.85 -9.04 11.46
CA GLU A 477 -1.97 -9.48 12.30
C GLU A 477 -3.16 -8.51 12.26
N GLU A 478 -2.91 -7.19 12.16
CA GLU A 478 -3.93 -6.16 12.38
C GLU A 478 -4.42 -5.47 11.10
N ILE A 479 -3.59 -5.39 10.06
CA ILE A 479 -3.95 -4.77 8.78
C ILE A 479 -4.29 -5.80 7.70
N TYR A 480 -3.48 -6.85 7.52
CA TYR A 480 -3.77 -7.91 6.55
C TYR A 480 -4.67 -8.98 7.15
N GLY A 481 -4.16 -9.75 8.12
CA GLY A 481 -4.67 -11.06 8.48
C GLY A 481 -3.70 -12.15 8.02
N MET A 482 -3.68 -13.30 8.71
CA MET A 482 -2.63 -14.31 8.56
C MET A 482 -2.56 -15.03 7.20
N ASP A 483 -3.58 -14.93 6.34
CA ASP A 483 -3.71 -15.70 5.08
C ASP A 483 -3.66 -14.83 3.80
N ASP A 484 -3.55 -13.51 3.95
CA ASP A 484 -3.95 -12.59 2.87
C ASP A 484 -2.83 -12.19 1.92
N LYS A 485 -2.61 -13.06 0.93
CA LYS A 485 -2.08 -12.61 -0.35
C LYS A 485 -3.11 -11.68 -1.00
N VAL A 486 -2.76 -10.42 -1.26
CA VAL A 486 -3.37 -9.72 -2.42
C VAL A 486 -3.18 -10.67 -3.60
N HIS A 487 -4.22 -11.02 -4.36
CA HIS A 487 -4.14 -12.04 -5.43
C HIS A 487 -3.34 -11.53 -6.63
N ALA A 488 -2.04 -11.34 -6.40
CA ALA A 488 -1.04 -10.90 -7.34
C ALA A 488 -0.66 -12.10 -8.21
N ALA A 489 -1.29 -12.20 -9.38
CA ALA A 489 -0.98 -13.20 -10.38
C ALA A 489 0.53 -13.17 -10.66
N CYS A 490 1.22 -14.27 -10.34
CA CYS A 490 2.67 -14.37 -10.52
C CYS A 490 3.03 -14.22 -12.00
N GLY A 491 3.46 -13.03 -12.41
CA GLY A 491 3.93 -12.73 -13.76
C GLY A 491 3.64 -11.29 -14.24
N SER A 492 2.55 -10.66 -13.79
CA SER A 492 2.02 -9.40 -14.37
C SER A 492 1.96 -8.20 -13.40
N VAL A 493 2.60 -8.31 -12.24
CA VAL A 493 2.44 -7.37 -11.12
C VAL A 493 3.39 -6.17 -11.19
N LEU A 494 4.46 -6.28 -12.00
CA LEU A 494 5.50 -5.25 -12.15
C LEU A 494 5.57 -4.73 -13.59
N THR A 495 4.47 -4.82 -14.33
CA THR A 495 4.41 -4.32 -15.72
C THR A 495 4.50 -2.80 -15.73
N THR A 496 5.70 -2.32 -16.05
CA THR A 496 6.00 -0.95 -16.44
C THR A 496 5.41 -0.75 -17.85
N ASP A 497 4.52 0.22 -18.04
CA ASP A 497 3.81 0.49 -19.31
C ASP A 497 3.64 2.00 -19.50
N TRP A 498 3.69 2.48 -20.75
CA TRP A 498 3.41 3.87 -21.10
C TRP A 498 1.96 4.26 -20.81
N LYS A 499 1.01 3.32 -20.94
CA LYS A 499 -0.40 3.53 -20.58
C LYS A 499 -0.58 3.98 -19.14
N SER A 500 0.30 3.55 -18.24
CA SER A 500 0.28 3.95 -16.84
C SER A 500 0.36 5.46 -16.65
N ILE A 501 0.99 6.21 -17.56
CA ILE A 501 1.21 7.66 -17.43
C ILE A 501 0.32 8.51 -18.37
N TYR A 502 -0.53 7.91 -19.19
CA TYR A 502 -1.33 8.66 -20.19
C TYR A 502 -2.14 9.77 -19.53
N TRP A 503 -2.85 9.45 -18.45
CA TRP A 503 -3.64 10.42 -17.68
C TRP A 503 -2.79 11.58 -17.14
N TYR A 504 -1.59 11.30 -16.61
CA TYR A 504 -0.64 12.33 -16.22
C TYR A 504 -0.26 13.23 -17.40
N THR A 505 0.03 12.65 -18.57
CA THR A 505 0.42 13.44 -19.74
C THR A 505 -0.73 14.27 -20.33
N PHE A 506 -1.98 13.83 -20.19
CA PHE A 506 -3.13 14.61 -20.64
C PHE A 506 -3.60 15.67 -19.62
N VAL A 507 -3.48 15.41 -18.31
CA VAL A 507 -4.16 16.22 -17.25
C VAL A 507 -3.21 16.89 -16.25
N ILE A 508 -1.92 16.51 -16.19
CA ILE A 508 -0.96 17.06 -15.21
C ILE A 508 0.21 17.75 -15.91
N ASN A 509 0.94 17.06 -16.79
CA ASN A 509 2.07 17.62 -17.53
C ASN A 509 2.31 16.87 -18.85
N PRO A 510 2.08 17.49 -20.02
CA PRO A 510 2.23 16.84 -21.32
C PRO A 510 3.68 16.61 -21.74
N PHE A 511 4.66 17.20 -21.03
CA PHE A 511 6.08 17.02 -21.32
C PHE A 511 6.71 15.99 -20.37
N LEU A 512 7.49 15.10 -20.94
CA LEU A 512 8.34 14.16 -20.20
C LEU A 512 9.59 14.91 -19.72
N ASP A 513 10.35 15.48 -20.65
CA ASP A 513 11.50 16.34 -20.35
C ASP A 513 11.18 17.79 -20.71
N TYR A 514 11.59 18.75 -19.89
CA TYR A 514 11.34 20.17 -20.16
C TYR A 514 12.36 21.10 -19.50
N THR A 515 12.46 22.31 -20.04
CA THR A 515 13.33 23.35 -19.52
C THR A 515 12.59 24.67 -19.33
N LEU A 516 12.99 25.42 -18.31
CA LEU A 516 12.48 26.77 -18.04
C LEU A 516 13.61 27.70 -17.59
N THR A 517 13.42 29.00 -17.80
CA THR A 517 14.39 30.03 -17.46
C THR A 517 13.66 31.20 -16.83
N TYR A 518 14.18 31.67 -15.69
CA TYR A 518 13.73 32.86 -15.00
C TYR A 518 14.97 33.72 -14.68
N ARG A 519 15.10 34.86 -15.35
CA ARG A 519 16.25 35.77 -15.21
C ARG A 519 17.59 35.06 -15.42
N ASP A 520 18.38 34.91 -14.36
CA ASP A 520 19.70 34.25 -14.35
C ASP A 520 19.67 32.84 -13.75
N GLN A 521 18.48 32.31 -13.47
CA GLN A 521 18.23 30.90 -13.22
C GLN A 521 17.71 30.20 -14.48
N THR A 522 18.18 28.99 -14.71
CA THR A 522 17.58 28.05 -15.65
C THR A 522 17.52 26.65 -15.04
N PHE A 523 16.51 25.88 -15.46
CA PHE A 523 16.20 24.57 -14.92
C PHE A 523 15.98 23.58 -16.07
N ALA A 524 16.49 22.36 -15.93
CA ALA A 524 16.17 21.22 -16.78
C ALA A 524 15.59 20.09 -15.92
N MET A 525 14.37 19.70 -16.24
CA MET A 525 13.64 18.61 -15.58
C MET A 525 13.58 17.43 -16.54
N LEU A 526 14.08 16.28 -16.10
CA LEU A 526 14.30 15.10 -16.94
C LEU A 526 13.58 13.89 -16.34
N ASP A 527 12.81 13.21 -17.17
CA ASP A 527 11.94 12.10 -16.77
C ASP A 527 12.70 10.83 -16.37
N TRP A 528 12.04 9.92 -15.64
CA TRP A 528 12.56 8.55 -15.48
C TRP A 528 12.67 7.83 -16.83
N ASN A 529 11.72 8.04 -17.75
CA ASN A 529 11.62 7.39 -19.06
C ASN A 529 11.54 5.84 -18.98
N ARG A 530 10.40 5.23 -19.35
CA ARG A 530 10.20 3.77 -19.27
C ARG A 530 11.31 2.93 -19.92
N GLU A 531 11.94 3.40 -21.00
CA GLU A 531 13.06 2.67 -21.65
C GLU A 531 14.33 2.57 -20.79
N GLU A 532 14.42 3.38 -19.74
CA GLU A 532 15.48 3.26 -18.74
C GLU A 532 15.16 2.18 -17.71
N ASP A 533 13.92 1.71 -17.57
CA ASP A 533 13.60 0.73 -16.52
C ASP A 533 14.15 -0.67 -16.85
N ILE A 534 14.96 -1.21 -15.95
CA ILE A 534 15.40 -2.61 -15.99
C ILE A 534 14.33 -3.47 -15.31
N GLU A 535 13.59 -4.26 -16.10
CA GLU A 535 12.49 -5.14 -15.66
C GLU A 535 12.98 -6.39 -14.87
N ALA A 536 13.80 -6.21 -13.82
CA ALA A 536 14.45 -7.28 -13.05
C ALA A 536 14.01 -7.32 -11.56
N LEU A 537 12.69 -7.25 -11.32
CA LEU A 537 12.00 -7.18 -10.01
C LEU A 537 12.09 -5.85 -9.24
N LEU A 538 13.20 -5.11 -9.34
CA LEU A 538 13.33 -3.75 -8.81
C LEU A 538 13.57 -2.77 -9.96
N PRO A 539 12.93 -1.59 -9.98
CA PRO A 539 13.01 -0.68 -11.12
C PRO A 539 14.29 0.17 -11.05
N TRP A 540 15.16 0.04 -12.04
CA TRP A 540 16.52 0.61 -12.03
C TRP A 540 16.81 1.26 -13.37
N ALA A 541 17.46 2.43 -13.37
CA ALA A 541 17.75 3.18 -14.59
C ALA A 541 18.96 2.58 -15.35
N ALA A 542 18.71 2.05 -16.54
CA ALA A 542 19.67 1.37 -17.39
C ALA A 542 20.82 2.28 -17.85
N ASN A 543 20.54 3.57 -18.02
CA ASN A 543 21.50 4.62 -18.33
C ASN A 543 21.38 5.75 -17.29
N SER A 544 22.35 6.66 -17.26
CA SER A 544 22.25 7.87 -16.42
C SER A 544 21.36 8.95 -16.98
N LEU A 545 21.22 8.96 -18.31
CA LEU A 545 20.28 9.73 -19.11
C LEU A 545 20.08 8.97 -20.43
N SER A 546 18.91 9.09 -21.02
CA SER A 546 18.64 8.70 -22.40
C SER A 546 19.54 9.48 -23.38
N LYS A 547 19.59 9.05 -24.65
CA LYS A 547 20.34 9.78 -25.68
C LYS A 547 19.72 11.16 -25.91
N GLU A 548 18.40 11.20 -25.97
CA GLU A 548 17.54 12.37 -26.18
C GLU A 548 17.66 13.35 -25.01
N GLN A 549 17.60 12.86 -23.77
CA GLN A 549 17.83 13.66 -22.57
C GLN A 549 19.25 14.24 -22.52
N TYR A 550 20.26 13.46 -22.91
CA TYR A 550 21.64 13.94 -22.99
C TYR A 550 21.79 15.04 -24.06
N GLU A 551 21.09 14.93 -25.19
CA GLU A 551 21.04 15.95 -26.25
C GLU A 551 20.31 17.23 -25.78
N ILE A 552 19.13 17.10 -25.16
CA ILE A 552 18.38 18.22 -24.55
C ILE A 552 19.26 18.94 -23.53
N LEU A 553 19.86 18.21 -22.59
CA LEU A 553 20.67 18.80 -21.52
C LEU A 553 21.96 19.44 -22.05
N THR A 554 22.60 18.85 -23.06
CA THR A 554 23.77 19.43 -23.75
C THR A 554 23.40 20.75 -24.45
N ASN A 555 22.26 20.79 -25.13
CA ASN A 555 21.78 22.00 -25.81
C ASN A 555 21.35 23.08 -24.82
N TRP A 556 20.67 22.70 -23.73
CA TRP A 556 20.29 23.59 -22.64
C TRP A 556 21.51 24.24 -21.94
N LYS A 557 22.52 23.44 -21.56
CA LYS A 557 23.80 23.93 -20.99
C LYS A 557 24.50 24.88 -21.96
N ASN A 558 24.43 24.60 -23.27
CA ASN A 558 25.09 25.41 -24.29
C ASN A 558 24.35 26.71 -24.66
N THR A 559 23.03 26.75 -24.53
CA THR A 559 22.20 27.93 -24.84
C THR A 559 22.08 28.88 -23.66
N ASN A 560 22.19 28.39 -22.43
CA ASN A 560 22.06 29.16 -21.19
C ASN A 560 23.42 29.43 -20.51
N LYS A 561 24.51 29.61 -21.28
CA LYS A 561 25.86 29.83 -20.72
C LYS A 561 25.94 31.07 -19.83
N ASP A 562 25.21 32.10 -20.19
CA ASP A 562 25.05 33.37 -19.46
C ASP A 562 24.40 33.24 -18.08
N LYS A 563 23.64 32.17 -17.83
CA LYS A 563 22.88 31.99 -16.58
C LYS A 563 23.78 31.64 -15.40
N ILE A 564 23.59 32.35 -14.29
CA ILE A 564 24.38 32.22 -13.06
C ILE A 564 24.05 30.91 -12.34
N ILE A 565 22.78 30.48 -12.35
CA ILE A 565 22.31 29.26 -11.68
C ILE A 565 21.68 28.32 -12.71
N LYS A 566 22.17 27.09 -12.75
CA LYS A 566 21.73 25.99 -13.61
C LYS A 566 21.33 24.80 -12.74
N VAL A 567 20.04 24.51 -12.67
CA VAL A 567 19.47 23.42 -11.85
C VAL A 567 19.07 22.26 -12.75
N VAL A 568 19.37 21.03 -12.35
CA VAL A 568 18.91 19.80 -13.02
C VAL A 568 18.12 18.96 -12.02
N GLY A 569 16.91 18.54 -12.36
CA GLY A 569 16.06 17.69 -11.52
C GLY A 569 15.62 16.44 -12.27
N PHE A 570 15.69 15.28 -11.61
CA PHE A 570 15.24 13.98 -12.13
C PHE A 570 14.96 13.03 -10.95
N HIS A 571 14.27 11.92 -11.19
CA HIS A 571 13.93 10.99 -10.10
C HIS A 571 15.09 10.06 -9.73
N GLN A 572 15.85 9.56 -10.72
CA GLN A 572 16.96 8.63 -10.58
C GLN A 572 17.99 9.11 -9.52
N THR A 573 18.64 8.20 -8.79
CA THR A 573 19.66 8.54 -7.79
C THR A 573 21.08 8.47 -8.33
N LEU A 574 21.76 9.62 -8.34
CA LEU A 574 23.16 9.72 -8.76
C LEU A 574 24.14 9.03 -7.80
N TYR A 575 23.91 9.13 -6.48
CA TYR A 575 24.73 8.52 -5.42
C TYR A 575 23.85 7.86 -4.33
N ASN A 576 24.11 6.60 -3.98
CA ASN A 576 23.38 5.92 -2.90
C ASN A 576 23.96 6.30 -1.51
N PRO A 577 23.15 6.80 -0.55
CA PRO A 577 23.63 7.22 0.77
C PRO A 577 24.16 6.16 1.75
N CYS A 578 24.17 4.86 1.40
CA CYS A 578 24.64 3.80 2.30
C CYS A 578 26.18 3.76 2.46
N ASP A 579 26.70 4.36 3.54
CA ASP A 579 28.08 4.14 4.02
C ASP A 579 28.37 2.67 4.36
N GLU A 580 27.35 1.96 4.83
CA GLU A 580 27.43 0.70 5.59
C GLU A 580 27.98 -0.49 4.80
N VAL A 581 27.88 -0.44 3.47
CA VAL A 581 28.42 -1.46 2.55
C VAL A 581 29.71 -1.02 1.86
N GLY A 582 30.10 0.25 2.01
CA GLY A 582 31.42 0.73 1.65
C GLY A 582 31.46 1.69 0.46
N SER A 583 31.33 2.97 0.76
CA SER A 583 31.88 4.05 -0.06
C SER A 583 33.00 4.78 0.70
N LYS A 584 33.95 4.01 1.24
CA LYS A 584 35.24 4.56 1.73
C LYS A 584 35.90 5.44 0.65
N GLN A 585 35.65 5.15 -0.64
CA GLN A 585 35.95 6.01 -1.78
C GLN A 585 35.23 7.37 -1.75
N LEU A 586 33.91 7.47 -1.54
CA LEU A 586 33.23 8.78 -1.44
C LEU A 586 33.79 9.61 -0.27
N LYS A 587 34.02 9.01 0.90
CA LYS A 587 34.67 9.71 2.03
C LYS A 587 36.12 10.13 1.76
N LYS A 588 36.85 9.38 0.94
CA LYS A 588 38.19 9.76 0.46
C LYS A 588 38.16 10.75 -0.70
N GLY A 589 37.03 10.84 -1.40
CA GLY A 589 36.91 11.66 -2.59
C GLY A 589 37.35 10.98 -3.89
N GLU A 590 36.98 9.71 -4.11
CA GLU A 590 37.32 8.94 -5.31
C GLU A 590 36.03 8.55 -6.09
N ILE A 591 35.94 8.92 -7.38
CA ILE A 591 34.87 8.45 -8.28
C ILE A 591 35.23 7.04 -8.81
N TYR A 592 34.29 6.09 -8.74
CA TYR A 592 34.51 4.69 -9.14
C TYR A 592 34.85 4.55 -10.64
N SER A 593 35.77 3.63 -10.99
CA SER A 593 36.18 3.37 -12.38
C SER A 593 35.48 2.18 -13.03
N ASP A 594 34.33 2.43 -13.69
CA ASP A 594 33.53 1.42 -14.39
C ASP A 594 34.28 0.68 -15.54
N GLU A 595 35.41 1.21 -16.03
CA GLU A 595 36.20 0.65 -17.14
C GLU A 595 36.73 -0.78 -16.95
N LYS A 596 36.77 -1.30 -15.71
CA LYS A 596 37.27 -2.67 -15.42
C LYS A 596 36.20 -3.70 -15.13
N LYS A 597 34.94 -3.29 -15.08
CA LYS A 597 33.79 -4.19 -15.12
C LYS A 597 32.71 -3.50 -15.93
N GLU A 598 32.65 -3.82 -17.23
CA GLU A 598 31.37 -3.75 -17.92
C GLU A 598 30.35 -4.39 -16.99
N THR A 599 29.35 -3.62 -16.57
CA THR A 599 28.22 -4.15 -15.82
C THR A 599 27.59 -5.18 -16.74
N ILE A 600 27.89 -6.46 -16.49
CA ILE A 600 27.27 -7.58 -17.18
C ILE A 600 25.76 -7.29 -17.07
N PRO A 601 25.08 -6.98 -18.18
CA PRO A 601 23.65 -6.78 -18.13
C PRO A 601 23.06 -8.02 -17.48
N VAL A 602 22.03 -7.90 -16.64
CA VAL A 602 21.37 -9.05 -16.04
C VAL A 602 20.56 -9.77 -17.14
N GLY A 603 21.28 -10.38 -18.09
CA GLY A 603 20.81 -11.34 -19.09
C GLY A 603 20.69 -12.73 -18.48
N ILE A 604 20.34 -12.80 -17.19
CA ILE A 604 19.78 -13.99 -16.56
C ILE A 604 18.37 -14.09 -17.13
N TYR A 605 18.24 -14.78 -18.28
CA TYR A 605 17.05 -15.44 -18.85
C TYR A 605 17.29 -15.85 -20.33
N GLY A 606 18.35 -15.34 -20.98
CA GLY A 606 18.59 -15.58 -22.42
C GLY A 606 19.39 -16.85 -22.81
N LYS A 607 20.20 -17.43 -21.91
CA LYS A 607 21.00 -18.63 -22.22
C LYS A 607 20.37 -19.90 -21.65
N LYS A 608 19.88 -20.77 -22.55
CA LYS A 608 19.56 -22.17 -22.23
C LYS A 608 20.78 -22.84 -21.60
N GLY A 609 20.69 -23.20 -20.32
CA GLY A 609 21.73 -23.97 -19.61
C GLY A 609 22.37 -23.29 -18.38
N CYS A 610 21.92 -22.11 -17.95
CA CYS A 610 22.31 -21.54 -16.65
C CYS A 610 21.19 -21.74 -15.62
N ASP A 611 21.51 -22.38 -14.50
CA ASP A 611 20.57 -22.59 -13.38
C ASP A 611 20.16 -21.23 -12.75
N PRO A 612 18.86 -20.96 -12.52
CA PRO A 612 18.37 -19.64 -12.13
C PRO A 612 18.56 -19.29 -10.64
N GLY A 613 19.41 -20.03 -9.91
CA GLY A 613 19.40 -20.04 -8.44
C GLY A 613 20.25 -19.02 -7.70
N HIS A 614 21.10 -18.22 -8.38
CA HIS A 614 22.09 -17.36 -7.70
C HIS A 614 22.10 -15.91 -8.24
N VAL A 615 22.29 -14.96 -7.30
CA VAL A 615 22.41 -13.49 -7.51
C VAL A 615 21.08 -12.75 -7.71
N LEU A 616 20.22 -12.70 -6.68
CA LEU A 616 19.27 -11.59 -6.41
C LEU A 616 18.60 -11.70 -5.01
N VAL A 617 19.42 -11.77 -3.96
CA VAL A 617 18.99 -11.82 -2.54
C VAL A 617 19.97 -10.99 -1.69
N TYR A 618 19.49 -10.47 -0.56
CA TYR A 618 20.16 -9.77 0.56
C TYR A 618 19.88 -8.27 0.71
N CYS A 619 18.87 -7.97 1.54
CA CYS A 619 18.80 -6.73 2.33
C CYS A 619 18.22 -7.04 3.74
N PHE A 620 18.81 -6.41 4.76
CA PHE A 620 18.34 -6.34 6.17
C PHE A 620 18.43 -7.55 7.12
N GLY A 621 18.89 -8.74 6.69
CA GLY A 621 19.06 -9.90 7.59
C GLY A 621 20.39 -10.65 7.43
N GLY A 622 21.38 -10.36 8.28
CA GLY A 622 22.66 -11.08 8.30
C GLY A 622 23.73 -10.48 7.38
N GLY A 623 24.94 -10.30 7.91
CA GLY A 623 26.01 -9.60 7.19
C GLY A 623 26.76 -10.49 6.20
N LEU A 624 26.38 -10.45 4.91
CA LEU A 624 27.25 -10.83 3.79
C LEU A 624 26.94 -10.02 2.51
N LEU A 625 28.00 -9.64 1.81
CA LEU A 625 28.09 -9.16 0.41
C LEU A 625 26.77 -8.75 -0.30
N ILE A 626 26.35 -7.50 -0.11
CA ILE A 626 25.67 -6.76 -1.19
C ILE A 626 26.71 -6.58 -2.31
N PRO A 627 26.47 -7.05 -3.55
CA PRO A 627 27.42 -6.88 -4.63
C PRO A 627 27.60 -5.39 -4.98
N HIS A 628 28.85 -4.98 -5.21
CA HIS A 628 29.30 -3.58 -5.35
C HIS A 628 28.50 -2.70 -6.33
N HIS A 629 27.79 -3.29 -7.30
CA HIS A 629 26.96 -2.54 -8.26
C HIS A 629 25.67 -1.97 -7.63
N LEU A 630 25.13 -2.57 -6.56
CA LEU A 630 23.91 -2.07 -5.90
C LEU A 630 24.15 -0.79 -5.06
N MET A 631 25.41 -0.38 -4.91
CA MET A 631 25.85 0.59 -3.90
C MET A 631 26.11 2.00 -4.46
N ASN A 632 26.00 2.21 -5.77
CA ASN A 632 26.49 3.44 -6.41
C ASN A 632 25.37 4.43 -6.81
N GLY A 633 24.09 4.05 -6.65
CA GLY A 633 22.89 4.81 -7.07
C GLY A 633 22.07 3.99 -8.09
N THR A 634 20.94 4.50 -8.57
CA THR A 634 20.01 3.71 -9.43
C THR A 634 20.50 3.50 -10.86
N PHE A 635 21.52 4.24 -11.31
CA PHE A 635 22.07 4.13 -12.65
C PHE A 635 22.99 2.92 -12.83
N CYS A 636 22.72 2.14 -13.88
CA CYS A 636 23.55 1.00 -14.31
C CYS A 636 24.66 1.35 -15.32
N LYS A 637 24.54 2.45 -16.07
CA LYS A 637 25.54 2.89 -17.07
C LYS A 637 25.68 4.41 -17.13
N ARG A 638 26.80 4.88 -17.68
CA ARG A 638 27.11 6.29 -18.04
C ARG A 638 27.17 7.30 -16.89
N ARG A 639 27.30 6.83 -15.64
CA ARG A 639 27.32 7.70 -14.43
C ARG A 639 28.50 8.66 -14.45
N LYS A 640 29.69 8.16 -14.78
CA LYS A 640 30.91 8.98 -14.92
C LYS A 640 30.73 10.09 -15.95
N GLU A 641 30.19 9.76 -17.11
CA GLU A 641 30.02 10.68 -18.23
C GLU A 641 29.06 11.80 -17.87
N PHE A 642 28.02 11.49 -17.07
CA PHE A 642 27.15 12.51 -16.49
C PHE A 642 27.87 13.38 -15.44
N ILE A 643 28.61 12.79 -14.48
CA ILE A 643 29.41 13.54 -13.49
C ILE A 643 30.46 14.44 -14.17
N LYS A 644 31.06 13.93 -15.25
CA LYS A 644 31.98 14.66 -16.12
C LYS A 644 31.27 15.81 -16.82
N PHE A 645 30.11 15.56 -17.42
CA PHE A 645 29.29 16.58 -18.11
C PHE A 645 28.88 17.75 -17.20
N ILE A 646 28.46 17.48 -15.96
CA ILE A 646 28.02 18.52 -15.00
C ILE A 646 29.18 19.38 -14.47
N ARG A 647 30.41 18.85 -14.47
CA ARG A 647 31.62 19.53 -13.97
C ARG A 647 32.46 20.20 -15.07
N GLU A 648 32.61 19.56 -16.22
CA GLU A 648 33.49 20.03 -17.30
C GLU A 648 32.83 21.18 -18.07
N ASP A 649 33.11 22.40 -17.62
CA ASP A 649 33.28 23.63 -18.40
C ASP A 649 33.31 24.83 -17.44
N LYS A 650 33.62 26.04 -17.94
CA LYS A 650 33.34 27.30 -17.22
C LYS A 650 31.84 27.56 -16.96
N ASN A 651 30.96 26.63 -17.35
CA ASN A 651 29.49 26.68 -17.26
C ASN A 651 28.98 25.46 -16.48
N ILE A 652 29.43 25.34 -15.24
CA ILE A 652 29.14 24.25 -14.30
C ILE A 652 27.62 24.13 -14.05
N VAL A 653 27.10 22.91 -13.92
CA VAL A 653 25.75 22.68 -13.39
C VAL A 653 25.80 22.85 -11.87
N ASN A 654 25.03 23.81 -11.38
CA ASN A 654 25.15 24.33 -10.03
C ASN A 654 24.49 23.43 -8.98
N LEU A 655 23.32 22.89 -9.32
CA LEU A 655 22.46 22.16 -8.39
C LEU A 655 21.80 20.97 -9.09
N ILE A 656 21.83 19.81 -8.45
CA ILE A 656 21.22 18.57 -8.92
C ILE A 656 20.25 18.07 -7.84
N LEU A 657 19.01 17.81 -8.23
CA LEU A 657 17.93 17.37 -7.36
C LEU A 657 17.50 15.95 -7.76
N SER A 658 17.32 15.07 -6.77
CA SER A 658 17.17 13.62 -6.98
C SER A 658 16.25 12.97 -5.93
N GLY A 659 15.31 12.14 -6.37
CA GLY A 659 14.26 11.53 -5.54
C GLY A 659 14.60 10.14 -4.99
N HIS A 660 14.21 9.10 -5.74
CA HIS A 660 14.16 7.63 -5.54
C HIS A 660 14.76 6.94 -4.29
N CYS A 661 15.78 7.51 -3.66
CA CYS A 661 16.54 6.85 -2.61
C CYS A 661 15.83 6.76 -1.25
N HIS A 662 14.70 7.46 -1.04
CA HIS A 662 14.00 7.59 0.25
C HIS A 662 14.91 8.06 1.39
N ARG A 663 15.96 8.83 1.08
CA ARG A 663 17.12 9.08 1.95
C ARG A 663 17.72 10.47 1.73
N GLN A 664 17.69 11.25 2.81
CA GLN A 664 18.21 12.61 2.83
C GLN A 664 19.74 12.64 2.77
N GLY A 665 20.30 13.34 1.78
CA GLY A 665 21.74 13.48 1.61
C GLY A 665 22.12 14.74 0.81
N ILE A 666 23.17 15.43 1.25
CA ILE A 666 23.72 16.58 0.53
C ILE A 666 25.21 16.33 0.25
N TYR A 667 25.58 16.39 -1.02
CA TYR A 667 26.91 16.10 -1.54
C TYR A 667 27.42 17.28 -2.36
N GLN A 668 28.72 17.54 -2.31
CA GLN A 668 29.40 18.53 -3.15
C GLN A 668 30.48 17.84 -3.99
N ILE A 669 30.50 18.12 -5.29
CA ILE A 669 31.57 17.66 -6.19
C ILE A 669 32.74 18.63 -6.07
N GLU A 670 33.90 18.16 -5.60
CA GLU A 670 35.13 18.92 -5.49
C GLU A 670 36.22 18.22 -6.32
N ASN A 671 36.66 18.78 -7.45
CA ASN A 671 37.58 18.09 -8.38
C ASN A 671 37.04 16.70 -8.81
N ASP A 672 37.87 15.65 -8.85
CA ASP A 672 37.47 14.25 -9.09
C ASP A 672 36.85 13.55 -7.86
N SER A 673 36.37 14.35 -6.90
CA SER A 673 35.93 13.92 -5.58
C SER A 673 34.48 14.32 -5.30
N VAL A 674 33.77 13.54 -4.49
CA VAL A 674 32.39 13.83 -4.07
C VAL A 674 32.32 13.70 -2.57
N ARG A 675 32.08 14.81 -1.86
CA ARG A 675 32.04 14.84 -0.39
C ARG A 675 30.62 15.04 0.11
N GLN A 676 30.15 14.12 0.95
CA GLN A 676 28.95 14.34 1.77
C GLN A 676 29.25 15.39 2.83
N LYS A 677 28.32 16.33 3.08
CA LYS A 677 28.59 17.52 3.91
C LYS A 677 27.85 17.50 5.24
N ALA A 678 26.53 17.42 5.25
CA ALA A 678 25.70 17.12 6.43
C ALA A 678 24.27 16.71 6.00
N VAL A 679 23.46 16.25 6.95
CA VAL A 679 22.06 15.85 6.72
C VAL A 679 21.05 16.69 7.54
N ASP A 680 21.35 17.07 8.79
CA ASP A 680 20.37 17.64 9.75
C ASP A 680 20.52 19.16 9.99
N GLU A 681 21.35 19.84 9.20
CA GLU A 681 21.72 21.24 9.41
C GLU A 681 21.41 22.10 8.19
N GLU A 682 21.23 23.39 8.43
CA GLU A 682 21.25 24.41 7.40
C GLU A 682 22.66 24.47 6.81
N CYS A 683 22.80 24.10 5.54
CA CYS A 683 24.08 24.07 4.84
C CYS A 683 24.16 25.19 3.81
N GLU A 684 25.28 25.93 3.81
CA GLU A 684 25.56 26.97 2.82
C GLU A 684 26.72 26.50 1.91
N PHE A 685 26.52 26.55 0.60
CA PHE A 685 27.48 26.09 -0.41
C PHE A 685 27.88 27.23 -1.33
N ASP A 686 29.17 27.28 -1.69
CA ASP A 686 29.64 28.09 -2.82
C ASP A 686 29.18 27.44 -4.14
N ASN A 687 28.60 28.26 -4.99
CA ASN A 687 28.03 27.89 -6.28
C ASN A 687 29.09 27.63 -7.38
N THR A 688 30.38 27.73 -7.04
CA THR A 688 31.51 27.36 -7.92
C THR A 688 31.64 25.85 -8.18
N ASN A 689 30.96 25.00 -7.41
CA ASN A 689 31.03 23.54 -7.50
C ASN A 689 29.63 22.92 -7.48
N PRO A 690 29.35 21.85 -8.25
CA PRO A 690 28.04 21.21 -8.24
C PRO A 690 27.65 20.70 -6.85
N VAL A 691 26.43 21.03 -6.42
CA VAL A 691 25.79 20.46 -5.23
C VAL A 691 24.72 19.46 -5.67
N ILE A 692 24.69 18.29 -5.05
CA ILE A 692 23.68 17.26 -5.27
C ILE A 692 22.87 17.08 -3.99
N VAL A 693 21.56 17.14 -4.14
CA VAL A 693 20.57 16.95 -3.07
C VAL A 693 19.81 15.68 -3.38
N THR A 694 20.07 14.62 -2.61
CA THR A 694 19.22 13.43 -2.58
C THR A 694 18.14 13.67 -1.53
N MET A 695 16.90 13.55 -1.95
CA MET A 695 15.77 14.02 -1.19
C MET A 695 15.27 12.94 -0.24
N ASN A 696 14.74 13.37 0.90
CA ASN A 696 13.99 12.46 1.76
C ASN A 696 12.64 12.15 1.09
N SER A 697 12.07 10.99 1.41
CA SER A 697 10.72 10.69 0.95
C SER A 697 9.69 11.67 1.55
N SER A 698 8.69 12.02 0.74
CA SER A 698 7.55 12.86 1.12
C SER A 698 6.24 12.08 1.24
N GLY A 699 6.31 10.74 1.32
CA GLY A 699 5.18 9.85 1.63
C GLY A 699 5.60 8.83 2.70
N PRO A 700 6.30 7.74 2.33
CA PRO A 700 7.06 6.87 3.22
C PRO A 700 7.86 7.58 4.32
N VAL A 701 7.92 6.95 5.50
CA VAL A 701 8.97 7.23 6.49
C VAL A 701 10.32 6.91 5.85
N GLY A 702 11.18 7.93 5.74
CA GLY A 702 12.49 7.81 5.15
C GLY A 702 13.56 7.30 6.12
N PHE A 703 14.79 7.20 5.64
CA PHE A 703 15.91 6.63 6.38
C PHE A 703 17.12 7.57 6.41
N LYS A 704 17.79 7.65 7.57
CA LYS A 704 19.07 8.34 7.76
C LYS A 704 20.08 7.43 8.45
N ASN A 705 21.32 7.48 7.98
CA ASN A 705 22.48 6.98 8.74
C ASN A 705 22.98 8.06 9.73
N ILE A 706 23.10 7.73 11.02
CA ILE A 706 23.48 8.70 12.06
C ILE A 706 25.00 8.92 12.13
N GLU A 707 25.82 7.90 11.91
CA GLU A 707 27.23 7.90 12.35
C GLU A 707 28.25 7.62 11.24
N GLY A 708 27.80 7.14 10.07
CA GLY A 708 28.66 6.82 8.93
C GLY A 708 29.71 5.73 9.21
N ILE A 709 29.50 4.91 10.25
CA ILE A 709 30.40 3.84 10.68
C ILE A 709 30.24 2.65 9.71
N SER A 710 31.05 2.66 8.65
CA SER A 710 31.22 1.52 7.72
C SER A 710 32.12 0.40 8.27
N LYS A 711 32.45 0.43 9.57
CA LYS A 711 33.32 -0.55 10.20
C LYS A 711 32.51 -1.76 10.69
N GLU A 712 32.48 -2.76 9.82
CA GLU A 712 32.26 -4.18 10.12
C GLU A 712 30.89 -4.56 10.72
N LYS A 713 30.01 -5.10 9.85
CA LYS A 713 28.81 -5.90 10.17
C LYS A 713 27.71 -5.24 11.03
N GLU A 714 27.89 -4.04 11.56
CA GLU A 714 26.94 -3.38 12.48
C GLU A 714 26.19 -2.17 11.88
N GLY A 715 26.47 -1.79 10.63
CA GLY A 715 25.89 -0.61 9.97
C GLY A 715 24.37 -0.54 10.02
N SER A 716 23.69 -1.65 9.73
CA SER A 716 22.22 -1.74 9.74
C SER A 716 21.58 -1.57 11.13
N ARG A 717 22.36 -1.55 12.22
CA ARG A 717 21.89 -1.23 13.58
C ARG A 717 21.79 0.27 13.87
N HIS A 718 22.35 1.11 13.00
CA HIS A 718 22.50 2.56 13.21
C HIS A 718 21.65 3.41 12.23
N ILE A 719 20.65 2.77 11.60
CA ILE A 719 19.67 3.41 10.73
C ILE A 719 18.59 4.08 11.59
N LYS A 720 18.49 5.40 11.51
CA LYS A 720 17.34 6.16 12.03
C LYS A 720 16.23 6.17 10.99
N LEU A 721 15.01 5.87 11.41
CA LEU A 721 13.84 6.32 10.67
C LEU A 721 13.72 7.85 10.78
N VAL A 722 13.33 8.51 9.71
CA VAL A 722 13.14 9.98 9.63
C VAL A 722 11.74 10.26 9.11
N ALA A 723 11.07 11.25 9.73
CA ALA A 723 9.73 11.63 9.30
C ALA A 723 9.75 12.08 7.83
N PRO A 724 8.68 11.85 7.05
CA PRO A 724 8.62 12.33 5.68
C PRO A 724 8.79 13.87 5.65
N SER A 725 9.53 14.37 4.66
CA SER A 725 9.93 15.79 4.61
C SER A 725 10.23 16.27 3.20
N TYR A 726 10.20 17.59 3.03
CA TYR A 726 10.69 18.29 1.84
C TYR A 726 12.01 18.99 2.13
N THR A 727 12.80 19.26 1.09
CA THR A 727 14.00 20.11 1.17
C THR A 727 13.68 21.50 0.64
N LYS A 728 14.18 22.53 1.29
CA LYS A 728 14.08 23.92 0.85
C LYS A 728 15.45 24.46 0.45
N ILE A 729 15.50 25.16 -0.66
CA ILE A 729 16.72 25.68 -1.26
C ILE A 729 16.52 27.16 -1.57
N SER A 730 17.44 27.98 -1.12
CA SER A 730 17.39 29.44 -1.24
C SER A 730 18.71 29.97 -1.76
N PHE A 731 18.65 31.08 -2.49
CA PHE A 731 19.82 31.69 -3.14
C PHE A 731 20.05 33.09 -2.56
N ASN A 732 21.31 33.46 -2.36
CA ASN A 732 21.65 34.81 -1.95
C ASN A 732 21.54 35.82 -3.12
N SER A 733 21.53 37.12 -2.82
CA SER A 733 21.36 38.24 -3.78
C SER A 733 22.56 38.49 -4.72
N ASN A 734 23.31 37.43 -5.06
CA ASN A 734 24.29 37.43 -6.14
C ASN A 734 24.46 36.04 -6.77
N GLY A 735 23.60 35.07 -6.42
CA GLY A 735 23.63 33.70 -6.93
C GLY A 735 24.89 32.90 -6.60
N LYS A 736 25.83 33.42 -5.79
CA LYS A 736 27.09 32.72 -5.47
C LYS A 736 26.95 31.73 -4.33
N LYS A 737 25.89 31.81 -3.54
CA LYS A 737 25.66 30.89 -2.42
C LYS A 737 24.29 30.26 -2.46
N ILE A 738 24.28 28.94 -2.25
CA ILE A 738 23.09 28.11 -2.15
C ILE A 738 22.93 27.69 -0.68
N LYS A 739 21.82 28.09 -0.05
CA LYS A 739 21.44 27.69 1.30
C LYS A 739 20.38 26.61 1.24
N ILE A 740 20.67 25.43 1.79
CA ILE A 740 19.82 24.24 1.79
C ILE A 740 19.38 23.94 3.22
N VAL A 741 18.08 23.77 3.41
CA VAL A 741 17.43 23.57 4.72
C VAL A 741 16.46 22.39 4.62
N ASN A 742 16.55 21.47 5.58
CA ASN A 742 15.59 20.38 5.78
C ASN A 742 14.78 20.67 7.06
N PRO A 743 13.51 21.11 6.97
CA PRO A 743 12.74 21.53 8.14
C PRO A 743 12.46 20.37 9.11
N LYS A 744 12.76 20.57 10.41
CA LYS A 744 12.70 19.50 11.43
C LYS A 744 11.28 19.08 11.85
N ASP A 745 10.26 19.82 11.44
CA ASP A 745 8.83 19.57 11.76
C ASP A 745 7.94 19.71 10.50
N SER A 746 8.35 19.06 9.40
CA SER A 746 7.60 19.06 8.12
C SER A 746 6.27 18.32 8.18
N THR A 747 6.12 17.33 9.06
CA THR A 747 4.90 16.52 9.24
C THR A 747 4.58 16.31 10.72
N LYS A 748 3.34 15.93 11.03
CA LYS A 748 2.92 15.56 12.40
C LYS A 748 3.25 14.11 12.77
N ILE A 749 3.85 13.35 11.85
CA ILE A 749 4.18 11.94 12.06
C ILE A 749 5.33 11.81 13.07
N LYS A 750 4.99 11.40 14.28
CA LYS A 750 5.97 10.90 15.25
C LYS A 750 6.42 9.52 14.82
N VAL A 751 7.55 9.48 14.12
CA VAL A 751 8.28 8.26 13.82
C VAL A 751 8.54 7.50 15.12
N ARG A 752 8.12 6.24 15.17
CA ARG A 752 8.35 5.37 16.31
C ARG A 752 9.82 4.98 16.35
N GLU A 753 10.41 4.91 17.55
CA GLU A 753 11.70 4.23 17.69
C GLU A 753 11.52 2.77 17.29
N VAL A 754 12.22 2.35 16.25
CA VAL A 754 12.34 0.93 15.93
C VAL A 754 13.21 0.32 17.00
N VAL A 755 12.57 -0.25 18.02
CA VAL A 755 13.19 -1.29 18.83
C VAL A 755 13.50 -2.43 17.86
N GLN A 756 14.74 -2.45 17.34
CA GLN A 756 15.22 -3.58 16.58
C GLN A 756 15.26 -4.78 17.51
N ASP A 757 14.24 -5.63 17.45
CA ASP A 757 14.19 -6.93 18.12
C ASP A 757 15.15 -7.96 17.47
N SER A 758 16.22 -7.45 16.84
CA SER A 758 17.26 -8.19 16.09
C SER A 758 18.18 -9.03 16.98
N LYS A 759 17.89 -9.09 18.29
CA LYS A 759 18.60 -9.93 19.27
C LYS A 759 17.93 -11.27 19.57
N LYS A 760 16.69 -11.52 19.09
CA LYS A 760 15.86 -12.59 19.68
C LYS A 760 15.50 -13.79 18.76
N TYR A 761 15.75 -13.75 17.45
CA TYR A 761 15.30 -14.80 16.52
C TYR A 761 16.42 -15.37 15.64
N GLY A 762 16.78 -16.64 15.87
CA GLY A 762 17.75 -17.39 15.06
C GLY A 762 18.33 -18.60 15.78
N PHE A 763 17.69 -19.76 15.67
CA PHE A 763 18.13 -21.02 16.28
C PHE A 763 18.73 -22.01 15.27
N THR A 764 19.95 -22.49 15.57
CA THR A 764 20.45 -23.88 15.37
C THR A 764 21.95 -23.90 15.64
N GLU A 765 22.38 -24.42 16.79
CA GLU A 765 23.79 -24.72 17.10
C GLU A 765 23.93 -26.05 17.87
N ARG A 766 25.15 -26.58 17.95
CA ARG A 766 25.51 -27.72 18.82
C ARG A 766 26.06 -27.19 20.14
N PHE A 767 25.80 -27.91 21.24
CA PHE A 767 26.29 -27.55 22.58
C PHE A 767 27.67 -28.17 22.85
N GLU A 768 28.51 -27.47 23.63
CA GLU A 768 29.80 -27.96 24.14
C GLU A 768 29.74 -28.16 25.67
N LYS A 769 30.58 -29.07 26.17
CA LYS A 769 30.59 -29.52 27.58
C LYS A 769 30.86 -28.37 28.56
N GLY A 770 30.06 -28.29 29.63
CA GLY A 770 30.35 -27.44 30.81
C GLY A 770 29.76 -26.03 30.81
N MET A 771 28.84 -25.69 29.91
CA MET A 771 28.06 -24.45 30.04
C MET A 771 26.98 -24.58 31.14
N ASN A 772 26.98 -23.65 32.10
CA ASN A 772 25.80 -23.39 32.95
C ASN A 772 24.75 -22.67 32.09
N MET A 773 23.50 -23.14 32.10
CA MET A 773 22.41 -22.54 31.32
C MET A 773 21.34 -21.95 32.24
N ASP A 774 20.99 -20.68 32.03
CA ASP A 774 19.80 -20.07 32.64
C ASP A 774 18.60 -20.24 31.70
N VAL A 775 17.69 -21.14 32.04
CA VAL A 775 16.44 -21.33 31.28
C VAL A 775 15.37 -20.39 31.83
N TYR A 776 14.80 -19.57 30.95
CA TYR A 776 13.63 -18.74 31.27
C TYR A 776 12.43 -19.24 30.48
N LEU A 777 11.37 -19.65 31.19
CA LEU A 777 10.11 -20.15 30.63
C LEU A 777 8.98 -19.18 30.97
N GLN A 778 8.06 -18.86 30.06
CA GLN A 778 6.78 -18.22 30.41
C GLN A 778 5.60 -19.15 30.10
N PHE A 779 4.82 -19.52 31.10
CA PHE A 779 3.69 -20.45 30.96
C PHE A 779 2.38 -19.72 30.68
N LYS A 780 1.67 -20.14 29.63
CA LYS A 780 0.35 -19.60 29.23
C LYS A 780 -0.64 -20.74 29.02
N ALA A 781 -1.81 -20.66 29.66
CA ALA A 781 -2.90 -21.62 29.55
C ALA A 781 -4.12 -21.02 28.82
N PHE A 782 -4.91 -21.86 28.16
CA PHE A 782 -6.02 -21.44 27.32
C PHE A 782 -7.27 -21.08 28.14
N ASP A 783 -7.67 -19.82 28.14
CA ASP A 783 -8.89 -19.35 28.79
C ASP A 783 -10.10 -19.62 27.88
N GLU A 784 -10.97 -20.55 28.28
CA GLU A 784 -12.14 -20.95 27.50
C GLU A 784 -13.21 -19.86 27.36
N THR A 785 -13.20 -18.83 28.22
CA THR A 785 -14.14 -17.69 28.19
C THR A 785 -13.72 -16.68 27.14
N THR A 786 -12.42 -16.35 27.09
CA THR A 786 -11.88 -15.35 26.13
C THR A 786 -11.31 -15.95 24.85
N LYS A 787 -11.17 -17.28 24.76
CA LYS A 787 -10.56 -18.01 23.63
C LYS A 787 -9.11 -17.58 23.35
N LEU A 788 -8.38 -17.19 24.39
CA LEU A 788 -7.01 -16.70 24.31
C LEU A 788 -6.10 -17.42 25.32
N TYR A 789 -4.83 -17.59 24.98
CA TYR A 789 -3.80 -18.03 25.92
C TYR A 789 -3.42 -16.89 26.87
N LYS A 790 -3.56 -17.10 28.17
CA LYS A 790 -3.24 -16.13 29.22
C LYS A 790 -2.14 -16.66 30.14
N PRO A 791 -1.28 -15.80 30.72
CA PRO A 791 -0.32 -16.22 31.75
C PRO A 791 -1.04 -16.90 32.91
N ILE A 792 -0.42 -17.95 33.47
CA ILE A 792 -0.95 -18.61 34.67
C ILE A 792 -0.88 -17.63 35.85
N PRO A 793 -1.95 -17.48 36.66
CA PRO A 793 -1.95 -16.57 37.81
C PRO A 793 -0.86 -16.88 38.85
N ALA A 794 -0.24 -15.82 39.36
CA ALA A 794 0.87 -15.86 40.33
C ALA A 794 0.59 -16.59 41.66
N GLU A 795 -0.68 -16.82 42.00
CA GLU A 795 -1.11 -17.45 43.25
C GLU A 795 -0.99 -18.98 43.23
N SER A 796 -0.66 -19.57 42.08
CA SER A 796 -0.40 -21.00 41.94
C SER A 796 1.04 -21.32 42.38
N GLU A 797 1.23 -22.07 43.47
CA GLU A 797 2.54 -22.62 43.83
C GLU A 797 2.92 -23.75 42.85
N ILE A 798 3.46 -23.35 41.70
CA ILE A 798 3.93 -24.25 40.64
C ILE A 798 5.47 -24.29 40.65
N GLU A 799 6.01 -25.46 40.94
CA GLU A 799 7.43 -25.79 40.79
C GLU A 799 7.64 -26.51 39.45
N VAL A 800 8.66 -26.12 38.70
CA VAL A 800 9.06 -26.76 37.45
C VAL A 800 10.47 -27.34 37.65
N LYS A 801 10.60 -28.66 37.47
CA LYS A 801 11.89 -29.35 37.48
C LYS A 801 12.29 -29.72 36.07
N VAL A 802 13.59 -29.77 35.84
CA VAL A 802 14.24 -30.02 34.55
C VAL A 802 15.04 -31.30 34.69
N TRP A 803 14.78 -32.27 33.82
CA TRP A 803 15.40 -33.58 33.80
C TRP A 803 16.18 -33.76 32.49
N ASP A 804 17.29 -34.49 32.56
CA ASP A 804 17.86 -35.10 31.35
C ASP A 804 16.96 -36.29 30.97
N TYR A 805 16.54 -36.38 29.70
CA TYR A 805 15.62 -37.42 29.25
C TYR A 805 16.15 -38.82 29.49
N ASP A 806 17.43 -39.01 29.25
CA ASP A 806 18.09 -40.31 29.30
C ASP A 806 18.19 -40.80 30.75
N ASP A 807 18.51 -39.90 31.69
CA ASP A 807 18.59 -40.21 33.12
C ASP A 807 17.18 -40.40 33.73
N PHE A 808 16.18 -39.62 33.27
CA PHE A 808 14.77 -39.80 33.63
C PHE A 808 14.24 -41.17 33.18
N LEU A 809 14.53 -41.60 31.95
CA LEU A 809 14.14 -42.92 31.44
C LEU A 809 14.88 -44.07 32.14
N ARG A 810 16.10 -43.85 32.65
CA ARG A 810 16.83 -44.82 33.48
C ARG A 810 16.32 -44.89 34.92
N GLY A 811 15.47 -43.95 35.34
CA GLY A 811 14.93 -43.87 36.70
C GLY A 811 15.92 -43.31 37.72
N GLU A 812 16.88 -42.49 37.28
CA GLU A 812 17.82 -41.82 38.16
C GLU A 812 17.15 -40.60 38.83
N ASN A 813 17.37 -40.40 40.14
CA ASN A 813 16.54 -39.52 40.98
C ASN A 813 17.04 -38.05 41.08
N GLU A 814 18.06 -37.62 40.34
CA GLU A 814 18.52 -36.23 40.33
C GLU A 814 18.03 -35.48 39.07
N HIS A 815 17.25 -34.42 39.29
CA HIS A 815 16.90 -33.45 38.26
C HIS A 815 18.06 -32.45 38.03
N ILE A 816 18.29 -32.05 36.78
CA ILE A 816 19.42 -31.19 36.36
C ILE A 816 19.20 -29.69 36.58
N GLY A 817 17.99 -29.29 37.01
CA GLY A 817 17.66 -27.93 37.46
C GLY A 817 16.21 -27.82 37.93
N SER A 818 15.87 -26.82 38.76
CA SER A 818 14.47 -26.55 39.16
C SER A 818 14.22 -25.07 39.47
N GLY A 819 12.98 -24.60 39.31
CA GLY A 819 12.57 -23.24 39.64
C GLY A 819 11.06 -23.11 39.87
N THR A 820 10.62 -21.99 40.45
CA THR A 820 9.20 -21.74 40.79
C THR A 820 8.64 -20.59 39.96
N ILE A 821 7.34 -20.63 39.63
CA ILE A 821 6.67 -19.52 38.90
C ILE A 821 6.72 -18.22 39.71
N MET A 822 7.21 -17.16 39.06
CA MET A 822 7.21 -15.78 39.52
C MET A 822 5.90 -15.06 39.18
N ARG A 823 5.70 -13.86 39.75
CA ARG A 823 4.43 -13.09 39.67
C ARG A 823 3.91 -12.74 38.28
N ASP A 824 4.69 -12.93 37.21
CA ASP A 824 4.33 -12.66 35.81
C ASP A 824 4.21 -13.92 34.94
N GLY A 825 4.10 -15.10 35.58
CA GLY A 825 3.97 -16.40 34.90
C GLY A 825 5.30 -16.95 34.36
N LYS A 826 6.44 -16.37 34.75
CA LYS A 826 7.78 -16.83 34.33
C LYS A 826 8.45 -17.71 35.37
N VAL A 827 9.22 -18.71 34.92
CA VAL A 827 10.16 -19.48 35.73
C VAL A 827 11.57 -19.19 35.26
N HIS A 828 12.49 -18.99 36.18
CA HIS A 828 13.94 -19.07 35.93
C HIS A 828 14.46 -20.38 36.53
N ILE A 829 15.17 -21.16 35.72
CA ILE A 829 15.74 -22.45 36.12
C ILE A 829 17.22 -22.48 35.73
N PRO A 830 18.15 -22.49 36.70
CA PRO A 830 19.54 -22.78 36.42
C PRO A 830 19.71 -24.28 36.16
N VAL A 831 20.33 -24.63 35.04
CA VAL A 831 20.57 -26.01 34.60
C VAL A 831 22.07 -26.24 34.45
N GLN A 832 22.58 -27.31 35.06
CA GLN A 832 23.97 -27.77 34.92
C GLN A 832 24.04 -29.04 34.09
N HIS A 833 24.51 -28.92 32.84
CA HIS A 833 24.65 -30.06 31.95
C HIS A 833 26.03 -30.73 32.10
N LYS A 834 26.04 -32.07 32.20
CA LYS A 834 27.22 -32.84 32.61
C LYS A 834 28.01 -33.47 31.44
N ASP A 835 27.47 -33.58 30.21
CA ASP A 835 28.15 -34.31 29.12
C ASP A 835 28.07 -33.70 27.70
N GLU A 836 28.59 -34.41 26.69
CA GLU A 836 28.85 -33.90 25.30
C GLU A 836 27.77 -34.23 24.26
N THR A 837 26.76 -35.05 24.60
CA THR A 837 25.62 -35.35 23.71
C THR A 837 24.48 -34.38 23.97
N LYS A 838 23.86 -33.85 22.91
CA LYS A 838 22.68 -32.97 23.02
C LYS A 838 21.64 -33.56 23.98
N PRO A 839 21.32 -32.93 25.12
CA PRO A 839 20.28 -33.43 25.99
C PRO A 839 18.92 -33.19 25.35
N ASP A 840 18.10 -34.23 25.28
CA ASP A 840 16.65 -34.05 25.26
C ASP A 840 16.25 -33.62 26.68
N ILE A 841 15.66 -32.43 26.82
CA ILE A 841 15.37 -31.83 28.13
C ILE A 841 13.89 -32.03 28.46
N PHE A 842 13.61 -32.57 29.65
CA PHE A 842 12.25 -32.82 30.13
C PHE A 842 11.86 -31.86 31.25
N PHE A 843 10.57 -31.49 31.30
CA PHE A 843 10.04 -30.64 32.36
C PHE A 843 8.94 -31.37 33.14
N GLU A 844 9.08 -31.43 34.46
CA GLU A 844 8.04 -31.89 35.39
C GLU A 844 7.39 -30.65 36.03
N VAL A 845 6.06 -30.60 36.07
CA VAL A 845 5.30 -29.47 36.61
C VAL A 845 4.50 -29.92 37.84
N VAL A 846 4.90 -29.42 39.01
CA VAL A 846 4.38 -29.82 40.32
C VAL A 846 3.50 -28.72 40.91
N LEU A 847 2.22 -29.01 41.12
CA LEU A 847 1.27 -28.12 41.81
C LEU A 847 1.30 -28.40 43.31
N LYS A 848 1.44 -27.37 44.15
CA LYS A 848 1.38 -27.49 45.61
C LYS A 848 0.09 -26.89 46.18
N ASP A 849 -0.58 -27.65 47.05
CA ASP A 849 -1.70 -27.17 47.87
C ASP A 849 -1.18 -26.17 48.92
N ARG A 850 -1.62 -24.91 48.88
CA ARG A 850 -1.19 -23.87 49.83
C ARG A 850 -1.79 -24.10 51.22
N TYR A 851 -0.94 -24.36 52.22
CA TYR A 851 -1.35 -24.48 53.63
C TYR A 851 -1.82 -23.13 54.18
N LEU A 852 -3.03 -23.09 54.70
CA LEU A 852 -3.64 -21.89 55.29
C LEU A 852 -3.38 -21.84 56.80
N PHE A 853 -4.05 -22.71 57.57
CA PHE A 853 -3.98 -22.76 59.02
C PHE A 853 -4.40 -24.16 59.53
N SER A 854 -4.02 -24.51 60.76
CA SER A 854 -4.49 -25.72 61.43
C SER A 854 -5.81 -25.47 62.15
N TRP A 855 -6.79 -26.34 61.93
CA TRP A 855 -8.07 -26.28 62.63
C TRP A 855 -7.87 -26.29 64.14
N ASP A 856 -7.07 -27.22 64.65
CA ASP A 856 -6.93 -27.48 66.08
C ASP A 856 -6.11 -26.40 66.79
N ASN A 857 -5.31 -25.61 66.04
CA ASN A 857 -4.59 -24.45 66.54
C ASN A 857 -5.40 -23.13 66.47
N VAL A 858 -6.71 -23.20 66.19
CA VAL A 858 -7.61 -22.04 66.18
C VAL A 858 -8.82 -22.29 67.12
N PRO A 859 -9.10 -21.38 68.08
CA PRO A 859 -8.30 -20.20 68.44
C PRO A 859 -6.98 -20.60 69.11
N GLY A 860 -5.87 -19.97 68.71
CA GLY A 860 -4.52 -20.32 69.19
C GLY A 860 -3.41 -19.79 68.30
N SER A 861 -2.32 -20.56 68.14
CA SER A 861 -1.09 -20.16 67.43
C SER A 861 -1.29 -19.83 65.95
N ASP A 862 -2.35 -20.35 65.33
CA ASP A 862 -2.61 -20.14 63.90
C ASP A 862 -3.62 -19.00 63.65
N ASN A 863 -4.03 -18.24 64.69
CA ASN A 863 -4.95 -17.10 64.57
C ASN A 863 -4.48 -16.07 63.53
N GLU A 864 -3.21 -15.67 63.55
CA GLU A 864 -2.67 -14.71 62.58
C GLU A 864 -2.74 -15.24 61.14
N ARG A 865 -2.59 -16.56 60.95
CA ARG A 865 -2.66 -17.19 59.63
C ARG A 865 -4.09 -17.21 59.10
N LEU A 866 -5.06 -17.52 59.98
CA LEU A 866 -6.47 -17.40 59.65
C LEU A 866 -6.85 -15.95 59.31
N ILE A 867 -6.42 -14.96 60.11
CA ILE A 867 -6.70 -13.54 59.83
C ILE A 867 -6.12 -13.11 58.49
N ARG A 868 -4.86 -13.48 58.18
CA ARG A 868 -4.27 -13.21 56.85
C ARG A 868 -5.03 -13.88 55.73
N PHE A 869 -5.45 -15.14 55.87
CA PHE A 869 -6.31 -15.78 54.85
C PHE A 869 -7.65 -15.04 54.65
N LEU A 870 -8.32 -14.63 55.73
CA LEU A 870 -9.57 -13.87 55.63
C LEU A 870 -9.36 -12.50 54.95
N TRP A 871 -8.24 -11.84 55.20
CA TRP A 871 -7.93 -10.53 54.62
C TRP A 871 -7.36 -10.63 53.20
N ASP A 872 -6.22 -11.29 53.04
CA ASP A 872 -5.43 -11.33 51.80
C ASP A 872 -6.15 -12.11 50.69
N ASP A 873 -6.72 -13.29 51.02
CA ASP A 873 -7.34 -14.18 50.04
C ASP A 873 -8.84 -13.90 49.84
N LEU A 874 -9.56 -13.40 50.86
CA LEU A 874 -11.03 -13.23 50.83
C LEU A 874 -11.52 -11.78 50.95
N ALA A 875 -10.63 -10.80 51.10
CA ALA A 875 -10.94 -9.37 51.27
C ALA A 875 -11.85 -9.03 52.47
N ILE A 876 -11.91 -9.90 53.50
CA ILE A 876 -12.68 -9.70 54.74
C ILE A 876 -11.86 -8.84 55.70
N TRP A 877 -11.64 -7.58 55.33
CA TRP A 877 -10.76 -6.62 56.02
C TRP A 877 -11.12 -6.36 57.50
N TRP A 878 -12.39 -6.53 57.89
CA TRP A 878 -12.81 -6.39 59.29
C TRP A 878 -12.30 -7.54 60.19
N ALA A 879 -11.76 -8.62 59.62
CA ALA A 879 -11.23 -9.74 60.39
C ALA A 879 -9.94 -9.41 61.17
N GLU A 880 -9.22 -8.32 60.85
CA GLU A 880 -7.96 -7.93 61.50
C GLU A 880 -8.05 -7.91 63.04
N LYS A 881 -9.16 -7.39 63.57
CA LYS A 881 -9.39 -7.19 65.02
C LYS A 881 -10.55 -8.01 65.54
N ALA A 882 -11.01 -8.98 64.75
CA ALA A 882 -12.15 -9.81 65.10
C ALA A 882 -11.81 -10.80 66.23
N LYS A 883 -12.78 -11.03 67.10
CA LYS A 883 -12.72 -12.09 68.11
C LYS A 883 -12.90 -13.43 67.40
N ILE A 884 -11.95 -14.34 67.58
CA ILE A 884 -12.00 -15.69 67.04
C ILE A 884 -12.34 -16.66 68.18
N GLU A 885 -13.45 -17.38 68.02
CA GLU A 885 -13.96 -18.36 68.98
C GLU A 885 -14.25 -19.69 68.28
N LYS A 886 -14.41 -20.76 69.07
CA LYS A 886 -14.84 -22.07 68.57
C LYS A 886 -16.12 -22.50 69.28
N SER A 887 -17.06 -23.08 68.52
CA SER A 887 -18.27 -23.66 69.08
C SER A 887 -17.95 -24.83 70.02
N CYS A 888 -18.85 -25.10 70.98
CA CYS A 888 -18.67 -26.17 71.97
C CYS A 888 -18.58 -27.58 71.38
N ASP A 889 -19.09 -27.79 70.16
CA ASP A 889 -18.95 -29.04 69.40
C ASP A 889 -17.64 -29.13 68.58
N LEU A 890 -16.78 -28.10 68.68
CA LEU A 890 -15.50 -27.93 68.00
C LEU A 890 -15.56 -27.96 66.46
N ARG A 891 -16.77 -27.86 65.87
CA ARG A 891 -17.01 -27.92 64.42
C ARG A 891 -17.19 -26.57 63.75
N THR A 892 -17.34 -25.47 64.49
CA THR A 892 -17.45 -24.13 63.92
C THR A 892 -16.38 -23.22 64.52
N ILE A 893 -15.58 -22.57 63.67
CA ILE A 893 -14.80 -21.39 64.04
C ILE A 893 -15.67 -20.18 63.73
N ILE A 894 -15.89 -19.32 64.72
CA ILE A 894 -16.70 -18.10 64.63
C ILE A 894 -15.72 -16.92 64.72
N ILE A 895 -15.71 -16.09 63.68
CA ILE A 895 -14.96 -14.83 63.64
C ILE A 895 -15.98 -13.70 63.73
N SER A 896 -15.87 -12.79 64.70
CA SER A 896 -16.85 -11.71 64.90
C SER A 896 -16.21 -10.38 65.32
N MET A 897 -16.71 -9.28 64.77
CA MET A 897 -16.35 -7.92 65.16
C MET A 897 -17.58 -7.03 65.03
N ASP A 898 -17.96 -6.36 66.12
CA ASP A 898 -19.14 -5.50 66.21
C ASP A 898 -20.43 -6.17 65.65
N ASN A 899 -20.92 -5.70 64.49
CA ASN A 899 -22.10 -6.22 63.78
C ASN A 899 -21.76 -7.20 62.64
N HIS A 900 -20.49 -7.53 62.42
CA HIS A 900 -20.02 -8.47 61.40
C HIS A 900 -19.66 -9.83 62.02
N SER A 901 -20.02 -10.92 61.35
CA SER A 901 -19.58 -12.26 61.73
C SER A 901 -19.43 -13.18 60.53
N ALA A 902 -18.46 -14.08 60.59
CA ALA A 902 -18.17 -15.12 59.61
C ALA A 902 -18.00 -16.46 60.34
N LYS A 903 -18.36 -17.56 59.68
CA LYS A 903 -18.30 -18.91 60.27
C LYS A 903 -17.64 -19.87 59.30
N ILE A 904 -16.58 -20.53 59.76
CA ILE A 904 -15.99 -21.68 59.08
C ILE A 904 -16.56 -22.93 59.74
N ILE A 905 -17.21 -23.80 58.97
CA ILE A 905 -17.88 -24.99 59.47
C ILE A 905 -17.17 -26.23 58.94
N MET A 906 -16.66 -27.07 59.84
CA MET A 906 -16.09 -28.38 59.55
C MET A 906 -17.21 -29.40 59.29
N ASP A 907 -17.05 -30.22 58.25
CA ASP A 907 -18.00 -31.27 57.93
C ASP A 907 -17.99 -32.41 58.99
N LYS A 908 -18.98 -33.29 58.94
CA LYS A 908 -19.11 -34.37 59.95
C LYS A 908 -17.96 -35.37 59.92
N LYS A 909 -17.28 -35.55 58.78
CA LYS A 909 -16.14 -36.47 58.61
C LYS A 909 -14.78 -35.84 58.93
N LYS A 910 -14.71 -34.51 59.05
CA LYS A 910 -13.46 -33.72 59.15
C LYS A 910 -12.55 -33.82 57.92
N GLU A 911 -13.15 -34.04 56.75
CA GLU A 911 -12.45 -34.09 55.46
C GLU A 911 -12.49 -32.72 54.74
N LYS A 912 -13.50 -31.89 55.06
CA LYS A 912 -13.73 -30.58 54.43
C LYS A 912 -14.21 -29.55 55.45
N ALA A 913 -13.88 -28.28 55.21
CA ALA A 913 -14.47 -27.15 55.92
C ALA A 913 -15.01 -26.13 54.91
N THR A 914 -16.07 -25.40 55.27
CA THR A 914 -16.73 -24.44 54.38
C THR A 914 -16.84 -23.07 55.05
N LEU A 915 -16.49 -22.03 54.31
CA LEU A 915 -16.67 -20.61 54.68
C LEU A 915 -17.32 -19.89 53.50
N ASP A 916 -18.54 -19.38 53.69
CA ASP A 916 -19.27 -18.54 52.72
C ASP A 916 -19.26 -19.07 51.27
N GLY A 917 -19.52 -20.38 51.12
CA GLY A 917 -19.50 -21.09 49.83
C GLY A 917 -18.14 -21.66 49.41
N ILE A 918 -17.04 -21.19 49.98
CA ILE A 918 -15.68 -21.64 49.68
C ILE A 918 -15.39 -22.94 50.43
N SER A 919 -14.99 -23.98 49.68
CA SER A 919 -14.63 -25.29 50.23
C SER A 919 -13.12 -25.41 50.45
N LEU A 920 -12.72 -25.72 51.68
CA LEU A 920 -11.34 -25.96 52.09
C LEU A 920 -11.12 -27.47 52.30
N LYS A 921 -9.94 -27.95 51.87
CA LYS A 921 -9.50 -29.35 52.05
C LYS A 921 -8.82 -29.50 53.41
N VAL A 922 -9.16 -30.55 54.16
CA VAL A 922 -8.61 -30.83 55.48
C VAL A 922 -7.75 -32.08 55.41
N ASP A 923 -6.51 -32.02 55.90
CA ASP A 923 -5.65 -33.20 55.99
C ASP A 923 -5.92 -34.04 57.25
N LYS A 924 -5.32 -35.23 57.30
CA LYS A 924 -5.41 -36.15 58.46
C LYS A 924 -4.90 -35.59 59.80
N ASN A 925 -4.23 -34.44 59.79
CA ASN A 925 -3.69 -33.74 60.96
C ASN A 925 -4.48 -32.46 61.28
N GLY A 926 -5.66 -32.26 60.67
CA GLY A 926 -6.49 -31.08 60.88
C GLY A 926 -6.00 -29.80 60.18
N LYS A 927 -5.03 -29.89 59.25
CA LYS A 927 -4.51 -28.74 58.50
C LYS A 927 -5.41 -28.41 57.31
N LEU A 928 -5.72 -27.13 57.12
CA LEU A 928 -6.54 -26.65 56.01
C LEU A 928 -5.68 -26.11 54.87
N TYR A 929 -6.12 -26.44 53.65
CA TYR A 929 -5.47 -26.07 52.40
C TYR A 929 -6.48 -25.41 51.45
N LYS A 930 -6.05 -24.36 50.75
CA LYS A 930 -6.81 -23.78 49.61
C LYS A 930 -6.65 -24.74 48.43
N VAL A 931 -7.75 -25.23 47.87
CA VAL A 931 -7.71 -26.01 46.63
C VAL A 931 -7.44 -25.04 45.48
N THR A 932 -6.34 -25.25 44.75
CA THR A 932 -5.93 -24.37 43.67
C THR A 932 -6.83 -24.56 42.45
N GLU A 933 -7.70 -23.59 42.17
CA GLU A 933 -8.48 -23.53 40.92
C GLU A 933 -7.76 -22.66 39.89
N ILE A 934 -7.57 -23.19 38.68
CA ILE A 934 -7.01 -22.45 37.55
C ILE A 934 -8.15 -22.24 36.54
N PHE A 935 -8.50 -20.97 36.28
CA PHE A 935 -9.61 -20.55 35.42
C PHE A 935 -10.96 -21.27 35.72
N GLY A 936 -11.24 -21.56 37.00
CA GLY A 936 -12.51 -22.16 37.45
C GLY A 936 -12.62 -23.68 37.27
N LYS A 937 -11.51 -24.39 36.98
CA LYS A 937 -11.44 -25.86 37.04
C LYS A 937 -10.52 -26.30 38.18
N LYS A 938 -10.91 -27.40 38.84
CA LYS A 938 -10.15 -28.07 39.90
C LYS A 938 -9.25 -29.12 39.29
N TYR A 939 -8.00 -29.19 39.77
CA TYR A 939 -7.02 -30.16 39.32
C TYR A 939 -6.47 -30.93 40.53
N GLU A 940 -6.39 -32.25 40.41
CA GLU A 940 -5.85 -33.13 41.44
C GLU A 940 -4.66 -33.92 40.84
N ASN A 941 -3.51 -33.86 41.52
CA ASN A 941 -2.21 -34.54 41.25
C ASN A 941 -1.14 -33.78 40.44
N ASN A 942 0.11 -34.22 40.63
CA ASN A 942 1.33 -33.77 39.94
C ASN A 942 1.31 -34.19 38.45
N TRP A 943 2.04 -33.47 37.60
CA TRP A 943 2.01 -33.71 36.15
C TRP A 943 3.41 -33.74 35.51
N CYS A 944 3.68 -34.80 34.74
CA CYS A 944 4.81 -34.88 33.81
C CYS A 944 4.26 -34.84 32.38
N SER A 945 4.82 -34.00 31.52
CA SER A 945 4.49 -33.94 30.09
C SER A 945 5.75 -33.74 29.26
N LYS A 946 5.74 -34.20 28.00
CA LYS A 946 6.91 -34.10 27.13
C LYS A 946 6.93 -32.74 26.45
N GLY A 947 7.87 -31.89 26.86
CA GLY A 947 8.08 -30.58 26.25
C GLY A 947 8.82 -30.71 24.93
N HIS A 948 8.14 -30.45 23.81
CA HIS A 948 8.76 -30.36 22.49
C HIS A 948 9.13 -28.92 22.19
N THR A 949 10.42 -28.63 21.97
CA THR A 949 10.87 -27.33 21.44
C THR A 949 10.61 -27.26 19.95
N SER A 950 10.06 -26.14 19.48
CA SER A 950 9.87 -25.90 18.04
C SER A 950 11.22 -25.73 17.33
N THR A 951 11.25 -25.89 16.01
CA THR A 951 12.48 -25.81 15.21
C THR A 951 13.15 -24.42 15.20
N ASP A 952 12.42 -23.37 15.60
CA ASP A 952 12.93 -22.02 15.84
C ASP A 952 13.33 -21.77 17.32
N GLY A 953 13.22 -22.78 18.19
CA GLY A 953 13.76 -22.84 19.55
C GLY A 953 13.18 -21.86 20.59
N ILE A 954 12.15 -21.10 20.20
CA ILE A 954 11.61 -20.00 21.01
C ILE A 954 10.25 -20.36 21.63
N TRP A 955 9.58 -21.38 21.09
CA TRP A 955 8.35 -21.91 21.66
C TRP A 955 8.51 -23.39 21.97
N GLY A 956 7.72 -23.85 22.91
CA GLY A 956 7.50 -25.27 23.12
C GLY A 956 6.05 -25.55 23.52
N TYR A 957 5.63 -26.77 23.22
CA TYR A 957 4.34 -27.30 23.63
C TYR A 957 4.55 -28.58 24.43
N PHE A 958 3.63 -28.83 25.36
CA PHE A 958 3.61 -30.04 26.16
C PHE A 958 2.64 -31.05 25.54
N ASP A 959 3.18 -32.16 25.03
CA ASP A 959 2.39 -33.32 24.67
C ASP A 959 2.06 -34.13 25.94
N ASP A 960 0.81 -34.56 26.06
CA ASP A 960 0.29 -35.19 27.26
C ASP A 960 -0.21 -36.62 27.04
N TYR A 961 0.11 -37.47 28.00
CA TYR A 961 -0.22 -38.89 28.03
C TYR A 961 -1.51 -39.05 28.87
N GLU A 962 -2.65 -39.05 28.16
CA GLU A 962 -4.04 -39.36 28.58
C GLU A 962 -4.62 -38.68 29.85
N GLY A 963 -5.87 -38.20 29.76
CA GLY A 963 -6.72 -37.80 30.89
C GLY A 963 -6.92 -36.30 31.12
N ASP A 964 -7.96 -35.96 31.90
CA ASP A 964 -8.43 -34.57 32.16
C ASP A 964 -7.41 -33.70 32.91
N LYS A 965 -6.48 -33.06 32.18
CA LYS A 965 -5.41 -32.21 32.72
C LYS A 965 -5.40 -30.81 32.09
N ILE A 966 -4.42 -29.97 32.45
CA ILE A 966 -4.38 -28.52 32.14
C ILE A 966 -4.18 -28.23 30.64
N GLY A 967 -3.64 -29.18 29.86
CA GLY A 967 -3.58 -29.13 28.40
C GLY A 967 -4.19 -30.39 27.77
N THR A 968 -4.58 -30.29 26.50
CA THR A 968 -4.96 -31.46 25.67
C THR A 968 -4.33 -31.37 24.29
N LEU A 969 -4.32 -32.47 23.54
CA LEU A 969 -3.81 -32.53 22.16
C LEU A 969 -4.44 -31.49 21.20
N GLN A 970 -5.64 -31.00 21.51
CA GLN A 970 -6.31 -29.91 20.74
C GLN A 970 -6.06 -28.50 21.31
N LYS A 971 -5.56 -28.39 22.55
CA LYS A 971 -5.35 -27.15 23.31
C LYS A 971 -4.16 -27.35 24.28
N PRO A 972 -2.91 -27.44 23.79
CA PRO A 972 -1.75 -27.76 24.64
C PRO A 972 -1.41 -26.60 25.59
N LEU A 973 -0.67 -26.90 26.66
CA LEU A 973 -0.01 -25.85 27.44
C LEU A 973 1.22 -25.36 26.65
N VAL A 974 1.36 -24.04 26.51
CA VAL A 974 2.39 -23.42 25.65
C VAL A 974 3.37 -22.61 26.48
N PHE A 975 4.66 -22.72 26.16
CA PHE A 975 5.74 -21.99 26.80
C PHE A 975 6.68 -21.31 25.80
N GLU A 976 7.30 -20.22 26.22
CA GLU A 976 8.29 -19.45 25.45
C GLU A 976 9.68 -19.57 26.11
N ILE A 977 10.73 -19.85 25.32
CA ILE A 977 12.14 -19.99 25.75
C ILE A 977 12.96 -18.80 25.22
N GLY A 978 13.92 -18.30 26.00
CA GLY A 978 14.89 -17.29 25.54
C GLY A 978 16.35 -17.72 25.78
N HIS A 979 17.17 -17.73 24.73
CA HIS A 979 18.63 -17.94 24.81
C HIS A 979 19.40 -17.08 23.78
N LYS A 980 20.74 -16.98 23.90
CA LYS A 980 21.65 -16.25 22.98
C LYS A 980 22.78 -17.16 22.47
N GLY A 981 22.83 -17.45 21.17
CA GLY A 981 23.85 -18.27 20.46
C GLY A 981 23.66 -18.17 18.92
N ARG A 982 24.62 -18.56 18.07
CA ARG A 982 24.63 -18.16 16.64
C ARG A 982 25.56 -18.96 15.65
N SER A 983 24.94 -19.78 14.76
CA SER A 983 25.34 -20.19 13.38
C SER A 983 26.28 -21.41 13.14
N SER A 984 26.21 -22.22 12.06
CA SER A 984 25.15 -22.48 11.03
C SER A 984 25.56 -23.58 10.01
N GLY A 985 24.62 -24.46 9.59
CA GLY A 985 24.56 -25.13 8.26
C GLY A 985 25.43 -26.38 7.94
N GLN A 986 24.77 -27.52 7.63
CA GLN A 986 25.17 -28.54 6.61
C GLN A 986 24.07 -29.62 6.41
N GLY A 987 24.17 -30.43 5.34
CA GLY A 987 23.06 -31.22 4.77
C GLY A 987 22.62 -32.52 5.47
N LEU A 988 21.53 -33.12 4.98
CA LEU A 988 20.77 -34.19 5.64
C LEU A 988 21.39 -35.60 5.46
N THR A 989 21.64 -36.30 6.57
CA THR A 989 21.92 -37.74 6.60
C THR A 989 20.82 -38.45 7.37
N VAL A 990 20.24 -39.49 6.78
CA VAL A 990 19.19 -40.30 7.41
C VAL A 990 19.82 -41.56 7.99
N SER A 991 19.56 -41.83 9.26
CA SER A 991 19.78 -43.13 9.91
C SER A 991 18.50 -43.94 9.81
N LEU A 992 18.60 -45.25 9.65
CA LEU A 992 17.46 -46.19 9.74
C LEU A 992 17.92 -47.44 10.48
N GLN A 993 17.10 -48.01 11.35
CA GLN A 993 17.32 -49.29 12.00
C GLN A 993 16.18 -50.27 11.67
N PHE A 994 16.54 -51.43 11.13
CA PHE A 994 15.57 -52.46 10.75
C PHE A 994 15.55 -53.58 11.79
N LYS A 995 14.43 -53.74 12.50
CA LYS A 995 14.24 -54.74 13.57
C LYS A 995 13.07 -55.67 13.27
N ASN A 996 13.21 -56.95 13.57
CA ASN A 996 12.15 -57.94 13.45
C ASN A 996 11.04 -57.66 14.48
N LYS A 997 9.80 -57.47 14.05
CA LYS A 997 8.64 -57.12 14.91
C LYS A 997 8.37 -58.19 15.99
N SER A 998 8.69 -59.46 15.72
CA SER A 998 8.40 -60.60 16.60
C SER A 998 9.54 -60.94 17.57
N THR A 999 10.80 -60.66 17.22
CA THR A 999 11.98 -61.04 18.04
C THR A 999 12.85 -59.87 18.49
N GLY A 1000 12.58 -58.64 18.01
CA GLY A 1000 13.40 -57.45 18.25
C GLY A 1000 14.77 -57.46 17.55
N GLY A 1001 15.19 -58.59 16.99
CA GLY A 1001 16.53 -58.77 16.40
C GLY A 1001 16.71 -58.00 15.08
N PRO A 1002 17.92 -57.49 14.79
CA PRO A 1002 18.19 -56.71 13.58
C PRO A 1002 18.12 -57.54 12.29
N LEU A 1003 17.91 -56.88 11.14
CA LEU A 1003 18.25 -57.48 9.84
C LEU A 1003 19.76 -57.83 9.79
N PRO A 1004 20.16 -58.95 9.13
CA PRO A 1004 21.57 -59.30 9.00
C PRO A 1004 22.41 -58.22 8.29
N PRO A 1005 23.68 -58.03 8.68
CA PRO A 1005 24.57 -57.09 8.00
C PRO A 1005 24.84 -57.48 6.54
N GLY A 1006 25.20 -56.48 5.73
CA GLY A 1006 25.53 -56.67 4.31
C GLY A 1006 24.33 -56.67 3.36
N ILE A 1007 23.15 -56.28 3.85
CA ILE A 1007 21.95 -56.05 3.04
C ILE A 1007 21.93 -54.58 2.59
N THR A 1008 21.70 -54.31 1.31
CA THR A 1008 21.63 -52.94 0.77
C THR A 1008 20.23 -52.36 0.92
N VAL A 1009 20.17 -51.11 1.38
CA VAL A 1009 18.95 -50.28 1.44
C VAL A 1009 19.14 -49.09 0.51
N GLU A 1010 18.18 -48.87 -0.37
CA GLU A 1010 18.16 -47.77 -1.34
C GLU A 1010 16.98 -46.85 -1.08
N VAL A 1011 17.20 -45.55 -1.23
CA VAL A 1011 16.20 -44.49 -1.08
C VAL A 1011 15.94 -43.89 -2.45
N TRP A 1012 14.70 -43.98 -2.92
CA TRP A 1012 14.28 -43.53 -4.24
C TRP A 1012 13.19 -42.46 -4.10
N ASP A 1013 13.18 -41.45 -4.96
CA ASP A 1013 11.96 -40.68 -5.26
C ASP A 1013 11.47 -41.13 -6.63
N SER A 1014 10.26 -41.71 -6.65
CA SER A 1014 9.64 -42.27 -7.85
C SER A 1014 10.58 -43.25 -8.59
N ASN A 1015 11.26 -42.80 -9.66
CA ASN A 1015 12.21 -43.59 -10.45
C ASN A 1015 13.69 -43.13 -10.30
N VAL A 1016 14.00 -42.28 -9.33
CA VAL A 1016 15.35 -41.69 -9.13
C VAL A 1016 15.94 -42.12 -7.79
N LEU A 1017 17.10 -42.79 -7.82
CA LEU A 1017 17.88 -43.12 -6.62
C LEU A 1017 18.46 -41.84 -6.00
N LEU A 1018 18.02 -41.50 -4.80
CA LEU A 1018 18.49 -40.33 -4.04
C LEU A 1018 19.72 -40.64 -3.17
N GLY A 1019 19.83 -41.88 -2.70
CA GLY A 1019 20.95 -42.37 -1.90
C GLY A 1019 20.82 -43.87 -1.59
N SER A 1020 21.92 -44.51 -1.19
CA SER A 1020 21.91 -45.91 -0.75
C SER A 1020 22.94 -46.15 0.37
N GLY A 1021 22.68 -47.16 1.19
CA GLY A 1021 23.58 -47.60 2.25
C GLY A 1021 23.49 -49.11 2.46
N ILE A 1022 24.35 -49.63 3.33
CA ILE A 1022 24.40 -51.06 3.67
C ILE A 1022 24.15 -51.21 5.17
N ILE A 1023 23.33 -52.20 5.54
CA ILE A 1023 23.03 -52.52 6.94
C ILE A 1023 24.31 -53.01 7.63
N SER A 1024 24.69 -52.34 8.73
CA SER A 1024 25.80 -52.69 9.62
C SER A 1024 25.41 -53.80 10.61
N SER A 1025 26.39 -54.34 11.34
CA SER A 1025 26.23 -55.49 12.25
C SER A 1025 25.21 -55.32 13.38
N ASN A 1026 24.78 -54.09 13.67
CA ASN A 1026 23.74 -53.73 14.64
C ASN A 1026 22.34 -53.46 14.00
N GLY A 1027 22.16 -53.75 12.71
CA GLY A 1027 20.90 -53.54 11.99
C GLY A 1027 20.62 -52.11 11.52
N ARG A 1028 21.58 -51.18 11.68
CA ARG A 1028 21.46 -49.80 11.22
C ARG A 1028 22.00 -49.60 9.81
N VAL A 1029 21.51 -48.59 9.11
CA VAL A 1029 22.07 -48.08 7.87
C VAL A 1029 22.06 -46.56 7.91
N TYR A 1030 23.11 -45.93 7.39
CA TYR A 1030 23.20 -44.48 7.25
C TYR A 1030 23.25 -44.14 5.76
N ILE A 1031 22.40 -43.20 5.35
CA ILE A 1031 22.23 -42.82 3.95
C ILE A 1031 22.27 -41.30 3.85
N SER A 1032 23.31 -40.77 3.21
CA SER A 1032 23.36 -39.36 2.82
C SER A 1032 22.56 -39.17 1.53
N ILE A 1033 21.55 -38.32 1.59
CA ILE A 1033 20.59 -38.09 0.51
C ILE A 1033 20.98 -36.79 -0.20
N ARG A 1034 20.95 -36.76 -1.54
CA ARG A 1034 21.14 -35.51 -2.27
C ARG A 1034 19.83 -34.73 -2.31
N ASP A 1035 19.87 -33.49 -1.87
CA ASP A 1035 18.73 -32.58 -1.94
C ASP A 1035 18.32 -32.32 -3.40
N LYS A 1036 17.02 -32.44 -3.66
CA LYS A 1036 16.34 -32.06 -4.90
C LYS A 1036 15.21 -31.13 -4.48
N GLY A 1037 15.49 -29.83 -4.43
CA GLY A 1037 14.52 -28.82 -4.00
C GLY A 1037 13.20 -28.93 -4.76
N GLY A 1038 12.16 -29.33 -4.02
CA GLY A 1038 10.79 -29.51 -4.48
C GLY A 1038 9.91 -29.94 -3.31
N ASP A 1039 8.72 -29.37 -3.19
CA ASP A 1039 7.84 -29.61 -2.04
C ASP A 1039 7.24 -31.03 -2.10
N ASN A 1040 7.51 -31.84 -1.06
CA ASN A 1040 7.06 -33.23 -0.85
C ASN A 1040 7.43 -34.26 -1.95
N PRO A 1041 8.68 -34.78 -1.97
CA PRO A 1041 9.01 -35.98 -2.76
C PRO A 1041 8.36 -37.25 -2.16
N ASP A 1042 7.85 -38.11 -3.04
CA ASP A 1042 7.34 -39.45 -2.70
C ASP A 1042 8.52 -40.42 -2.54
N VAL A 1043 8.94 -40.67 -1.29
CA VAL A 1043 10.15 -41.46 -1.02
C VAL A 1043 9.83 -42.95 -0.82
N PHE A 1044 10.60 -43.80 -1.46
CA PHE A 1044 10.50 -45.26 -1.39
C PHE A 1044 11.81 -45.86 -0.89
N PHE A 1045 11.70 -46.75 0.11
CA PHE A 1045 12.81 -47.55 0.60
C PHE A 1045 12.77 -48.92 -0.06
N LYS A 1046 13.86 -49.31 -0.74
CA LYS A 1046 14.03 -50.63 -1.33
C LYS A 1046 15.15 -51.39 -0.63
N VAL A 1047 14.82 -52.53 -0.03
CA VAL A 1047 15.75 -53.40 0.68
C VAL A 1047 16.01 -54.66 -0.16
N LYS A 1048 17.26 -54.86 -0.56
CA LYS A 1048 17.64 -55.93 -1.50
C LYS A 1048 17.80 -57.28 -0.79
N LEU A 1049 16.71 -58.05 -0.78
CA LEU A 1049 16.58 -59.32 -0.06
C LEU A 1049 16.44 -60.54 -0.97
N ALA A 1050 16.18 -60.37 -2.28
CA ALA A 1050 15.97 -61.50 -3.18
C ALA A 1050 17.15 -62.50 -3.15
N GLY A 1051 16.83 -63.77 -2.93
CA GLY A 1051 17.79 -64.87 -2.84
C GLY A 1051 18.52 -65.03 -1.50
N LYS A 1052 18.33 -64.12 -0.53
CA LYS A 1052 18.94 -64.20 0.82
C LYS A 1052 18.13 -65.15 1.73
N THR A 1053 18.78 -65.69 2.75
CA THR A 1053 18.14 -66.53 3.77
C THR A 1053 17.98 -65.74 5.07
N LEU A 1054 16.76 -65.56 5.54
CA LEU A 1054 16.41 -64.88 6.81
C LEU A 1054 15.68 -65.87 7.72
N GLY A 1055 16.10 -66.00 8.98
CA GLY A 1055 15.47 -66.93 9.94
C GLY A 1055 15.44 -68.40 9.48
N GLY A 1056 16.36 -68.81 8.61
CA GLY A 1056 16.39 -70.15 8.00
C GLY A 1056 15.52 -70.34 6.75
N LYS A 1057 14.72 -69.35 6.35
CA LYS A 1057 13.88 -69.39 5.13
C LYS A 1057 14.48 -68.50 4.03
N LYS A 1058 14.40 -68.94 2.77
CA LYS A 1058 14.89 -68.16 1.61
C LYS A 1058 13.83 -67.14 1.17
N VAL A 1059 14.26 -65.94 0.82
CA VAL A 1059 13.41 -64.84 0.36
C VAL A 1059 13.43 -64.77 -1.17
N ASP A 1060 12.27 -64.72 -1.81
CA ASP A 1060 12.16 -64.81 -3.27
C ASP A 1060 12.16 -63.44 -4.00
N LYS A 1061 11.95 -62.32 -3.30
CA LYS A 1061 11.87 -60.97 -3.88
C LYS A 1061 12.53 -59.91 -2.97
N ASP A 1062 12.87 -58.76 -3.56
CA ASP A 1062 13.25 -57.57 -2.79
C ASP A 1062 12.03 -56.99 -2.07
N TRP A 1063 12.24 -56.38 -0.90
CA TRP A 1063 11.19 -55.70 -0.14
C TRP A 1063 11.21 -54.20 -0.46
N VAL A 1064 10.04 -53.59 -0.60
CA VAL A 1064 9.88 -52.17 -0.94
C VAL A 1064 8.76 -51.57 -0.07
N SER A 1065 9.01 -50.41 0.53
CA SER A 1065 8.03 -49.65 1.29
C SER A 1065 8.01 -48.18 0.82
N ARG A 1066 6.85 -47.53 0.88
CA ARG A 1066 6.65 -46.10 0.55
C ARG A 1066 6.54 -45.31 1.85
N GLY A 1067 7.13 -44.12 1.88
CA GLY A 1067 7.05 -43.20 3.00
C GLY A 1067 6.99 -41.75 2.56
N ASN A 1068 6.06 -41.00 3.14
CA ASN A 1068 5.94 -39.56 2.88
C ASN A 1068 6.96 -38.81 3.72
N VAL A 1069 7.84 -38.02 3.09
CA VAL A 1069 8.72 -37.09 3.82
C VAL A 1069 7.91 -35.85 4.20
N SER A 1070 7.70 -35.65 5.49
CA SER A 1070 7.30 -34.34 6.04
C SER A 1070 8.48 -33.37 5.91
N THR A 1071 8.32 -32.28 5.18
CA THR A 1071 9.37 -31.25 4.98
C THR A 1071 9.71 -30.43 6.23
N ASN A 1072 9.08 -30.71 7.39
CA ASN A 1072 9.10 -29.86 8.57
C ASN A 1072 9.84 -30.45 9.78
N GLY A 1073 10.60 -31.55 9.63
CA GLY A 1073 11.39 -32.14 10.73
C GLY A 1073 10.59 -32.79 11.86
N VAL A 1074 9.26 -32.75 11.79
CA VAL A 1074 8.36 -33.63 12.53
C VAL A 1074 8.53 -35.04 11.98
N SER A 1075 8.58 -36.06 12.85
CA SER A 1075 8.48 -37.46 12.43
C SER A 1075 7.25 -37.62 11.53
N GLY A 1076 7.48 -37.91 10.25
CA GLY A 1076 6.38 -38.31 9.38
C GLY A 1076 5.75 -39.55 10.00
N TYR A 1077 4.43 -39.57 10.15
CA TYR A 1077 3.72 -40.83 10.32
C TYR A 1077 3.87 -41.59 9.00
N PHE A 1078 4.88 -42.44 8.95
CA PHE A 1078 4.88 -43.58 8.04
C PHE A 1078 3.74 -44.46 8.52
N ASP A 1079 2.59 -44.42 7.83
CA ASP A 1079 1.53 -45.38 8.08
C ASP A 1079 2.16 -46.78 8.04
N ASP A 1080 1.85 -47.58 9.06
CA ASP A 1080 2.40 -48.91 9.30
C ASP A 1080 1.93 -49.84 8.17
N TYR A 1081 2.58 -49.77 7.00
CA TYR A 1081 2.14 -50.44 5.79
C TYR A 1081 2.44 -51.94 5.93
N GLU A 1082 1.46 -52.68 6.44
CA GLU A 1082 1.46 -54.15 6.49
C GLU A 1082 1.29 -54.75 5.07
N GLY A 1083 2.26 -54.46 4.19
CA GLY A 1083 2.35 -54.90 2.81
C GLY A 1083 3.57 -55.79 2.57
N ASP A 1084 3.31 -56.95 1.97
CA ASP A 1084 4.28 -58.00 1.61
C ASP A 1084 5.12 -58.54 2.79
N THR A 1085 4.45 -59.33 3.64
CA THR A 1085 5.08 -60.19 4.66
C THR A 1085 6.18 -61.07 4.07
N LEU A 1086 7.40 -60.97 4.62
CA LEU A 1086 8.55 -61.79 4.21
C LEU A 1086 8.47 -63.17 4.87
N GLY A 1087 7.57 -64.03 4.41
CA GLY A 1087 7.44 -65.39 4.95
C GLY A 1087 6.25 -66.16 4.42
N SER A 1088 6.08 -67.36 4.95
CA SER A 1088 4.88 -68.17 4.74
C SER A 1088 3.66 -67.50 5.39
N LYS A 1089 2.48 -67.64 4.79
CA LYS A 1089 1.20 -67.06 5.29
C LYS A 1089 0.88 -67.36 6.77
N ASN A 1090 1.41 -68.46 7.30
CA ASN A 1090 1.19 -68.90 8.70
C ASN A 1090 2.27 -68.41 9.68
N ASP A 1091 3.35 -67.80 9.20
CA ASP A 1091 4.54 -67.45 9.97
C ASP A 1091 5.36 -66.35 9.24
N PRO A 1092 4.86 -65.10 9.23
CA PRO A 1092 5.45 -63.99 8.48
C PRO A 1092 6.61 -63.32 9.24
N LEU A 1093 7.74 -63.05 8.57
CA LEU A 1093 8.71 -62.09 9.10
C LEU A 1093 8.25 -60.68 8.75
N VAL A 1094 8.06 -59.86 9.77
CA VAL A 1094 7.75 -58.43 9.66
C VAL A 1094 8.93 -57.66 10.25
N TYR A 1095 9.37 -56.60 9.56
CA TYR A 1095 10.44 -55.72 10.03
C TYR A 1095 9.94 -54.29 10.11
N VAL A 1096 10.23 -53.61 11.22
CA VAL A 1096 9.89 -52.19 11.44
C VAL A 1096 11.12 -51.33 11.13
N ILE A 1097 10.87 -50.13 10.60
CA ILE A 1097 11.88 -49.11 10.33
C ILE A 1097 11.82 -48.06 11.44
N ASP A 1098 12.81 -48.07 12.34
CA ASP A 1098 13.05 -46.93 13.24
C ASP A 1098 13.99 -45.94 12.53
N ILE A 1099 13.78 -44.63 12.65
CA ILE A 1099 14.65 -43.57 12.08
C ILE A 1099 15.54 -42.99 13.17
#